data_AF-A0A9X2CRR2-F1
#
_entry.id   AF-A0A9X2CRR2-F1
#
_cell.length_a   1.000
_cell.length_b   1.000
_cell.length_c   1.000
_cell.angle_alpha   90.00
_cell.angle_beta   90.00
_cell.angle_gamma   90.00
#
_symmetry.space_group_name_H-M   'P 1'
#
loop_
_entity.id
_entity.type
_entity.pdbx_description
1 polymer ?
#
loop_
_entity_poly.entity_id
_entity_poly.type
_entity_poly.pdbx_seq_one_letter_code
_entity_poly.pdbx_strand_id
1 'polypeptide(L)'
;MKKQLFKNLLWLIPIIALIWGIGFQIADDQKLVFEDPAFEEAIRTELQLEEGAIRKDMLNRVENLSLANSGITSIEGIQAFESLVSLDISGNKISDLQPLQRMIRLESLDVRDNNITTLEPLAQLRALTSLSVRGNKVESLEPIGDLTNLLSLNIRENKIDDLTPLSKLTELNDLNARYNDITSVEVLTTLPTLRERLYLEGNPITDWILLSEAYDSIKDKDFARPEHHLVFSETGGLFDSEITVSISTEGDSEGVIRYTTDGSAPDETSTAYSNPIEIAKNTVIRAKFFAEGIEESDEVTHTFLIGVDTTLPIVSISTDPANLFDREIGIYVPGIYYNPDAPNPHHTGNFAQSGAEWERPINLEFFEKDGERVLSQGAGIRMHGGASRTVDRKSFRLYARSDYGENRFRYPFFEDDTRSEYNRLLLRNSGNDWNNTLFRDAMLQELIKDFDLETQLYRPTTLYVNGEYWGIYNLRERYDSHYYEIKHGVDPQDLDFLERDATVIEGTNDDYVALLAYMRENDLSQPDVYDQVANQIDVNNFIDYQIAQIFVRNTDWPGNNNRYWRERPDGKWRWSVYDLDFAFDLPGAIGTVAHHTLAFATEPGGTSWPNPDYSTFLLRTLLENDSFRETFISRFAHYLNTNFESDLVIQTIDNMAAVIAPEMPSHIDRWGAPVDIEKWNEEVDTMRRFAKERPDFVQAHLLSYFDLRGIGEMTIATVDPDLKWKIAGRDASDLPAGWSGTYFTDTPIDVSFPELEQIQIDSSDETVVEIGENGTLLLQEKGFSTITFSTANEVVLELTIDVSHIKQNNETVELGSTVELIDTNVVRWETSDADVASIDENNVLQINDFGSVVVTGHTREGNVIHILNVSTNNVAGTADFYNANSPIFHYSGTWQQSRIAEHRNQLAIFSNEKASEVSFTFEGTGFIWYGYSASTQGLADVYVNDELIAEVDTYQPNAVFQNELFELTGLEHGEHTVTIVVKGESRSEATNERIHIDGIQVVK
;
A
#
# COMPACT_ATOMS: atom_id res chain seq x y z
N MET A 1 99.14 16.93 47.84
CA MET A 1 100.55 16.96 48.30
C MET A 1 101.25 15.70 47.79
N LYS A 2 102.39 15.82 47.05
CA LYS A 2 103.33 14.73 46.67
C LYS A 2 102.75 13.63 45.71
N LYS A 3 103.52 12.94 44.84
CA LYS A 3 104.87 13.14 44.21
C LYS A 3 105.16 12.04 43.16
N GLN A 4 106.10 12.28 42.22
CA GLN A 4 106.97 11.31 41.45
C GLN A 4 106.26 10.22 40.57
N LEU A 5 106.62 9.86 39.32
CA LEU A 5 107.90 9.59 38.60
C LEU A 5 108.66 8.32 39.08
N PHE A 6 109.26 7.39 38.27
CA PHE A 6 109.54 7.29 36.81
C PHE A 6 110.07 5.87 36.35
N LYS A 7 109.83 5.48 35.07
CA LYS A 7 110.61 4.67 34.04
C LYS A 7 111.56 3.46 34.37
N ASN A 8 111.63 2.45 33.45
CA ASN A 8 112.82 2.03 32.61
C ASN A 8 112.76 0.61 31.93
N LEU A 9 113.43 0.41 30.76
CA LEU A 9 113.98 -0.81 30.04
C LEU A 9 113.96 -0.64 28.47
N LEU A 10 114.58 -1.40 27.53
CA LEU A 10 115.84 -2.23 27.48
C LEU A 10 116.59 -2.21 26.08
N TRP A 11 116.82 -3.34 25.36
CA TRP A 11 117.86 -3.55 24.29
C TRP A 11 117.50 -4.54 23.12
N LEU A 12 118.13 -4.34 21.95
CA LEU A 12 118.66 -5.26 20.87
C LEU A 12 118.26 -6.77 20.70
N ILE A 13 118.02 -7.18 19.42
CA ILE A 13 118.19 -8.53 18.76
C ILE A 13 117.20 -9.67 19.14
N PRO A 14 116.73 -10.54 18.19
CA PRO A 14 116.38 -10.39 16.78
C PRO A 14 114.83 -10.48 16.60
N ILE A 15 114.26 -11.60 16.11
CA ILE A 15 112.81 -11.85 16.03
C ILE A 15 112.18 -11.92 17.43
N ILE A 16 111.07 -11.20 17.64
CA ILE A 16 110.24 -11.13 18.87
C ILE A 16 111.05 -10.76 20.13
N ALA A 17 111.56 -9.52 20.17
CA ALA A 17 111.87 -8.77 21.37
C ALA A 17 112.07 -7.27 21.02
N LEU A 18 111.65 -6.27 21.80
CA LEU A 18 110.68 -6.27 22.90
C LEU A 18 110.11 -4.82 23.02
N ILE A 19 108.85 -4.71 23.42
CA ILE A 19 108.31 -3.74 24.42
C ILE A 19 109.00 -2.36 24.55
N TRP A 20 108.19 -1.31 24.35
CA TRP A 20 108.34 0.11 24.73
C TRP A 20 109.22 1.03 23.85
N GLY A 21 108.55 1.72 22.92
CA GLY A 21 109.03 2.91 22.20
C GLY A 21 107.93 3.97 22.02
N ILE A 22 107.00 4.03 22.98
CA ILE A 22 105.70 4.73 22.95
C ILE A 22 105.78 6.16 22.40
N GLY A 23 104.98 6.42 21.35
CA GLY A 23 104.54 7.72 20.91
C GLY A 23 103.09 7.61 20.39
N PHE A 24 102.13 7.91 21.27
CA PHE A 24 100.68 8.07 21.08
C PHE A 24 100.19 8.28 19.62
N GLN A 25 99.02 7.77 19.21
CA GLN A 25 97.73 8.03 19.86
C GLN A 25 96.66 6.96 19.53
N ILE A 26 95.90 6.54 20.55
CA ILE A 26 94.53 5.96 20.53
C ILE A 26 94.17 4.97 19.40
N ALA A 27 94.00 3.71 19.80
CA ALA A 27 92.85 2.90 19.38
C ALA A 27 92.07 2.57 20.66
N ASP A 28 91.16 3.47 21.06
CA ASP A 28 90.12 3.14 22.03
C ASP A 28 89.15 2.18 21.34
N ASP A 29 88.74 1.12 22.03
CA ASP A 29 87.39 0.61 21.86
C ASP A 29 86.47 1.76 22.29
N GLN A 30 86.00 2.57 21.34
CA GLN A 30 85.07 3.65 21.62
C GLN A 30 83.74 3.05 22.05
N LYS A 31 83.63 2.82 23.37
CA LYS A 31 82.36 2.66 24.08
C LYS A 31 81.50 3.86 23.70
N LEU A 32 80.40 3.58 23.01
CA LEU A 32 79.34 4.56 22.82
C LEU A 32 78.66 4.80 24.17
N VAL A 33 78.27 6.05 24.39
CA VAL A 33 77.49 6.49 25.54
C VAL A 33 76.33 7.28 24.94
N PHE A 34 75.13 6.78 25.14
CA PHE A 34 73.91 7.42 24.68
C PHE A 34 73.43 8.39 25.77
N GLU A 35 72.92 9.56 25.38
CA GLU A 35 72.43 10.55 26.36
C GLU A 35 71.12 10.12 27.02
N ASP A 36 70.32 9.33 26.29
CA ASP A 36 69.06 8.76 26.74
C ASP A 36 69.23 7.27 27.15
N PRO A 37 69.02 6.90 28.43
CA PRO A 37 69.11 5.51 28.87
C PRO A 37 68.08 4.59 28.20
N ALA A 38 66.89 5.09 27.85
CA ALA A 38 65.87 4.30 27.17
C ALA A 38 66.25 4.00 25.72
N PHE A 39 67.02 4.89 25.08
CA PHE A 39 67.60 4.64 23.76
C PHE A 39 68.68 3.55 23.83
N GLU A 40 69.56 3.57 24.84
CA GLU A 40 70.51 2.47 25.05
C GLU A 40 69.80 1.14 25.37
N GLU A 41 68.78 1.14 26.22
CA GLU A 41 68.01 -0.05 26.60
C GLU A 41 67.20 -0.64 25.44
N ALA A 42 66.60 0.20 24.59
CA ALA A 42 65.94 -0.24 23.37
C ALA A 42 66.93 -0.88 22.38
N ILE A 43 68.08 -0.24 22.12
CA ILE A 43 69.14 -0.79 21.26
C ILE A 43 69.64 -2.14 21.78
N ARG A 44 69.80 -2.29 23.10
CA ARG A 44 70.18 -3.57 23.73
C ARG A 44 69.13 -4.65 23.55
N THR A 45 67.86 -4.28 23.63
CA THR A 45 66.73 -5.21 23.52
C THR A 45 66.59 -5.73 22.09
N GLU A 46 66.52 -4.83 21.11
CA GLU A 46 66.38 -5.14 19.68
C GLU A 46 67.59 -5.93 19.15
N LEU A 47 68.82 -5.52 19.50
CA LEU A 47 70.05 -6.18 19.06
C LEU A 47 70.52 -7.33 19.99
N GLN A 48 69.74 -7.69 21.02
CA GLN A 48 70.01 -8.78 21.97
C GLN A 48 71.40 -8.72 22.63
N LEU A 49 71.79 -7.54 23.13
CA LEU A 49 73.14 -7.26 23.64
C LEU A 49 73.27 -7.48 25.17
N GLU A 50 74.17 -8.38 25.56
CA GLU A 50 74.54 -8.65 26.95
C GLU A 50 75.14 -7.43 27.70
N GLU A 51 75.30 -7.54 29.02
CA GLU A 51 75.96 -6.53 29.85
C GLU A 51 77.40 -6.25 29.37
N GLY A 52 77.65 -5.04 28.87
CA GLY A 52 78.93 -4.66 28.28
C GLY A 52 78.91 -3.29 27.64
N ALA A 53 80.04 -2.84 27.10
CA ALA A 53 80.09 -1.61 26.31
C ALA A 53 79.53 -1.86 24.90
N ILE A 54 78.58 -1.04 24.45
CA ILE A 54 78.19 -1.00 23.03
C ILE A 54 79.33 -0.32 22.26
N ARG A 55 79.77 -0.95 21.16
CA ARG A 55 80.92 -0.52 20.36
C ARG A 55 80.48 -0.27 18.91
N LYS A 56 81.11 0.70 18.24
CA LYS A 56 80.69 1.15 16.90
C LYS A 56 80.74 0.04 15.82
N ASP A 57 81.63 -0.94 15.95
CA ASP A 57 81.73 -2.10 15.05
C ASP A 57 80.57 -3.11 15.20
N MET A 58 79.74 -2.97 16.22
CA MET A 58 78.52 -3.76 16.42
C MET A 58 77.32 -3.13 15.69
N LEU A 59 77.27 -1.79 15.62
CA LEU A 59 76.12 -1.04 15.09
C LEU A 59 76.25 -0.74 13.58
N ASN A 60 77.47 -0.61 13.05
CA ASN A 60 77.68 -0.22 11.65
C ASN A 60 77.29 -1.28 10.59
N ARG A 61 76.74 -2.42 11.02
CA ARG A 61 76.19 -3.49 10.16
C ARG A 61 74.66 -3.64 10.25
N VAL A 62 74.01 -2.84 11.09
CA VAL A 62 72.56 -2.89 11.27
C VAL A 62 71.91 -2.08 10.15
N GLU A 63 71.13 -2.75 9.30
CA GLU A 63 70.43 -2.16 8.15
C GLU A 63 68.96 -1.84 8.46
N ASN A 64 68.36 -2.52 9.45
CA ASN A 64 66.99 -2.31 9.91
C ASN A 64 66.98 -2.26 11.44
N LEU A 65 66.21 -1.35 12.04
CA LEU A 65 66.13 -1.17 13.49
C LEU A 65 64.74 -0.67 13.91
N SER A 66 64.02 -1.40 14.76
CA SER A 66 62.83 -0.88 15.45
C SER A 66 63.11 -0.65 16.93
N LEU A 67 62.75 0.55 17.41
CA LEU A 67 62.84 1.00 18.80
C LEU A 67 61.50 1.61 19.24
N ALA A 68 60.41 1.10 18.68
CA ALA A 68 59.07 1.61 18.92
C ALA A 68 58.66 1.51 20.40
N ASN A 69 57.78 2.42 20.84
CA ASN A 69 57.13 2.42 22.16
C ASN A 69 58.08 2.34 23.38
N SER A 70 59.36 2.66 23.18
CA SER A 70 60.43 2.49 24.18
C SER A 70 60.57 3.68 25.15
N GLY A 71 59.77 4.73 24.97
CA GLY A 71 59.77 5.93 25.83
C GLY A 71 60.89 6.93 25.55
N ILE A 72 61.62 6.76 24.44
CA ILE A 72 62.81 7.53 24.04
C ILE A 72 62.48 9.02 23.91
N THR A 73 63.37 9.88 24.40
CA THR A 73 63.31 11.35 24.32
C THR A 73 64.40 11.95 23.43
N SER A 74 65.58 11.31 23.36
CA SER A 74 66.69 11.69 22.46
C SER A 74 67.26 10.47 21.73
N ILE A 75 67.58 10.66 20.45
CA ILE A 75 68.23 9.68 19.56
C ILE A 75 69.71 10.01 19.28
N GLU A 76 70.33 10.90 20.07
CA GLU A 76 71.75 11.19 19.94
C GLU A 76 72.60 9.93 20.17
N GLY A 77 73.42 9.58 19.17
CA GLY A 77 74.10 8.29 19.05
C GLY A 77 73.62 7.43 17.88
N ILE A 78 72.44 7.71 17.29
CA ILE A 78 71.94 7.01 16.07
C ILE A 78 72.91 7.12 14.88
N GLN A 79 73.76 8.15 14.86
CA GLN A 79 74.82 8.36 13.86
C GLN A 79 75.88 7.24 13.82
N ALA A 80 75.91 6.34 14.82
CA ALA A 80 76.76 5.15 14.80
C ALA A 80 76.28 4.05 13.84
N PHE A 81 75.00 4.08 13.41
CA PHE A 81 74.37 3.10 12.53
C PHE A 81 74.64 3.44 11.05
N GLU A 82 75.91 3.40 10.64
CA GLU A 82 76.40 3.87 9.32
C GLU A 82 75.87 3.09 8.09
N SER A 83 75.11 2.00 8.30
CA SER A 83 74.50 1.19 7.25
C SER A 83 72.98 1.12 7.34
N LEU A 84 72.33 1.96 8.16
CA LEU A 84 70.87 1.91 8.34
C LEU A 84 70.10 2.31 7.08
N VAL A 85 69.11 1.50 6.73
CA VAL A 85 68.20 1.62 5.58
C VAL A 85 66.74 1.77 6.05
N SER A 86 66.35 1.10 7.14
CA SER A 86 65.03 1.26 7.76
C SER A 86 65.13 1.60 9.24
N LEU A 87 64.38 2.61 9.69
CA LEU A 87 64.28 3.01 11.09
C LEU A 87 62.82 3.20 11.51
N ASP A 88 62.43 2.51 12.57
CA ASP A 88 61.17 2.73 13.29
C ASP A 88 61.46 3.21 14.71
N ILE A 89 61.03 4.42 15.03
CA ILE A 89 61.12 5.06 16.35
C ILE A 89 59.73 5.58 16.78
N SER A 90 58.67 4.91 16.33
CA SER A 90 57.28 5.26 16.60
C SER A 90 56.87 5.15 18.08
N GLY A 91 55.84 5.89 18.50
CA GLY A 91 55.28 5.79 19.87
C GLY A 91 56.23 6.25 20.99
N ASN A 92 57.14 7.18 20.67
CA ASN A 92 58.16 7.69 21.60
C ASN A 92 57.85 9.14 22.01
N LYS A 93 58.83 9.88 22.53
CA LYS A 93 58.70 11.27 23.00
C LYS A 93 59.70 12.21 22.30
N ILE A 94 60.22 11.77 21.16
CA ILE A 94 61.27 12.46 20.40
C ILE A 94 60.71 13.75 19.83
N SER A 95 61.49 14.83 19.90
CA SER A 95 61.16 16.14 19.33
C SER A 95 62.28 16.74 18.47
N ASP A 96 63.50 16.21 18.57
CA ASP A 96 64.64 16.58 17.74
C ASP A 96 65.03 15.43 16.80
N LEU A 97 65.11 15.74 15.50
CA LEU A 97 65.56 14.82 14.44
C LEU A 97 66.95 15.17 13.89
N GLN A 98 67.64 16.21 14.41
CA GLN A 98 68.99 16.60 13.97
C GLN A 98 70.00 15.43 13.91
N PRO A 99 69.96 14.42 14.81
CA PRO A 99 70.82 13.24 14.69
C PRO A 99 70.66 12.46 13.37
N LEU A 100 69.49 12.51 12.72
CA LEU A 100 69.23 11.83 11.45
C LEU A 100 69.85 12.53 10.22
N GLN A 101 70.28 13.79 10.33
CA GLN A 101 70.59 14.68 9.17
C GLN A 101 71.59 14.12 8.14
N ARG A 102 72.42 13.15 8.51
CA ARG A 102 73.44 12.54 7.63
C ARG A 102 73.22 11.06 7.34
N MET A 103 72.07 10.50 7.71
CA MET A 103 71.71 9.10 7.47
C MET A 103 71.23 8.87 6.03
N ILE A 104 72.01 9.34 5.05
CA ILE A 104 71.68 9.42 3.60
C ILE A 104 71.43 8.07 2.89
N ARG A 105 71.40 6.97 3.64
CA ARG A 105 71.08 5.60 3.20
C ARG A 105 69.68 5.16 3.61
N LEU A 106 68.97 5.96 4.40
CA LEU A 106 67.67 5.63 4.94
C LEU A 106 66.62 5.68 3.83
N GLU A 107 66.03 4.53 3.52
CA GLU A 107 64.98 4.33 2.51
C GLU A 107 63.59 4.28 3.13
N SER A 108 63.48 3.97 4.44
CA SER A 108 62.22 3.95 5.20
C SER A 108 62.39 4.55 6.59
N LEU A 109 61.48 5.45 6.98
CA LEU A 109 61.49 6.12 8.28
C LEU A 109 60.07 6.24 8.86
N ASP A 110 59.85 5.62 10.03
CA ASP A 110 58.63 5.78 10.82
C ASP A 110 58.93 6.49 12.15
N VAL A 111 58.35 7.68 12.30
CA VAL A 111 58.47 8.54 13.50
C VAL A 111 57.09 8.91 14.06
N ARG A 112 56.04 8.15 13.72
CA ARG A 112 54.67 8.45 14.18
C ARG A 112 54.54 8.50 15.71
N ASP A 113 53.50 9.16 16.18
CA ASP A 113 53.09 9.22 17.59
C ASP A 113 54.26 9.70 18.49
N ASN A 114 54.75 10.92 18.24
CA ASN A 114 55.93 11.55 18.86
C ASN A 114 55.68 13.05 19.16
N ASN A 115 56.72 13.88 19.34
CA ASN A 115 56.64 15.33 19.60
C ASN A 115 57.36 16.19 18.55
N ILE A 116 57.47 15.73 17.32
CA ILE A 116 58.22 16.40 16.24
C ILE A 116 57.43 17.61 15.72
N THR A 117 58.12 18.74 15.52
CA THR A 117 57.55 20.00 15.00
C THR A 117 58.17 20.47 13.69
N THR A 118 59.28 19.88 13.24
CA THR A 118 59.97 20.27 12.01
C THR A 118 60.65 19.08 11.34
N LEU A 119 60.65 19.09 10.00
CA LEU A 119 61.26 18.06 9.16
C LEU A 119 62.63 18.50 8.57
N GLU A 120 63.15 19.68 8.94
CA GLU A 120 64.44 20.24 8.48
C GLU A 120 65.61 19.22 8.43
N PRO A 121 65.82 18.36 9.45
CA PRO A 121 66.88 17.35 9.39
C PRO A 121 66.73 16.32 8.25
N LEU A 122 65.52 16.09 7.75
CA LEU A 122 65.24 15.07 6.72
C LEU A 122 65.57 15.55 5.30
N ALA A 123 65.80 16.85 5.09
CA ALA A 123 65.90 17.48 3.77
C ALA A 123 67.03 17.00 2.85
N GLN A 124 67.98 16.20 3.36
CA GLN A 124 69.06 15.59 2.58
C GLN A 124 68.96 14.06 2.48
N LEU A 125 67.92 13.44 3.04
CA LEU A 125 67.70 11.99 3.05
C LEU A 125 67.04 11.51 1.74
N ARG A 126 67.67 11.85 0.61
CA ARG A 126 67.18 11.60 -0.76
C ARG A 126 67.03 10.11 -1.14
N ALA A 127 67.35 9.19 -0.24
CA ALA A 127 67.08 7.76 -0.39
C ALA A 127 65.67 7.37 0.08
N LEU A 128 64.96 8.22 0.86
CA LEU A 128 63.65 7.90 1.42
C LEU A 128 62.62 7.60 0.32
N THR A 129 62.01 6.42 0.45
CA THR A 129 60.88 5.90 -0.33
C THR A 129 59.60 5.81 0.50
N SER A 130 59.73 5.70 1.83
CA SER A 130 58.62 5.66 2.79
C SER A 130 58.89 6.59 3.97
N LEU A 131 57.93 7.47 4.28
CA LEU A 131 58.01 8.39 5.42
C LEU A 131 56.67 8.46 6.17
N SER A 132 56.70 8.12 7.47
CA SER A 132 55.55 8.22 8.37
C SER A 132 55.86 9.19 9.51
N VAL A 133 55.17 10.33 9.52
CA VAL A 133 55.25 11.38 10.55
C VAL A 133 53.92 11.56 11.30
N ARG A 134 52.99 10.59 11.17
CA ARG A 134 51.64 10.66 11.73
C ARG A 134 51.62 11.02 13.23
N GLY A 135 50.63 11.76 13.73
CA GLY A 135 50.46 11.95 15.17
C GLY A 135 51.60 12.75 15.81
N ASN A 136 51.98 13.84 15.15
CA ASN A 136 53.04 14.76 15.58
C ASN A 136 52.49 16.20 15.60
N LYS A 137 53.36 17.21 15.47
CA LYS A 137 53.03 18.64 15.50
C LYS A 137 53.71 19.37 14.33
N VAL A 138 53.83 18.70 13.19
CA VAL A 138 54.43 19.26 11.97
C VAL A 138 53.47 20.28 11.36
N GLU A 139 54.00 21.47 11.04
CA GLU A 139 53.26 22.59 10.45
C GLU A 139 53.72 22.92 9.01
N SER A 140 54.74 22.26 8.46
CA SER A 140 55.21 22.51 7.08
C SER A 140 55.94 21.32 6.45
N LEU A 141 55.73 21.14 5.14
CA LEU A 141 56.32 20.09 4.31
C LEU A 141 57.51 20.56 3.44
N GLU A 142 57.86 21.84 3.45
CA GLU A 142 58.98 22.41 2.67
C GLU A 142 60.29 21.59 2.76
N PRO A 143 60.74 21.13 3.94
CA PRO A 143 61.96 20.32 4.05
C PRO A 143 61.95 19.01 3.26
N ILE A 144 60.78 18.42 2.97
CA ILE A 144 60.68 17.14 2.25
C ILE A 144 60.35 17.28 0.77
N GLY A 145 60.05 18.49 0.28
CA GLY A 145 59.66 18.74 -1.13
C GLY A 145 60.75 18.52 -2.19
N ASP A 146 61.94 18.08 -1.80
CA ASP A 146 63.07 17.71 -2.67
C ASP A 146 63.40 16.20 -2.60
N LEU A 147 62.62 15.41 -1.86
CA LEU A 147 62.79 13.95 -1.67
C LEU A 147 62.11 13.14 -2.78
N THR A 148 62.47 13.39 -4.04
CA THR A 148 61.75 12.92 -5.25
C THR A 148 61.63 11.40 -5.44
N ASN A 149 62.23 10.57 -4.58
CA ASN A 149 62.10 9.11 -4.58
C ASN A 149 60.97 8.59 -3.65
N LEU A 150 60.26 9.49 -2.96
CA LEU A 150 59.23 9.15 -1.99
C LEU A 150 57.99 8.54 -2.68
N LEU A 151 57.66 7.30 -2.31
CA LEU A 151 56.55 6.50 -2.85
C LEU A 151 55.32 6.55 -1.93
N SER A 152 55.54 6.53 -0.62
CA SER A 152 54.51 6.53 0.42
C SER A 152 54.80 7.62 1.47
N LEU A 153 53.77 8.42 1.78
CA LEU A 153 53.84 9.52 2.75
C LEU A 153 52.62 9.51 3.67
N ASN A 154 52.85 9.40 4.98
CA ASN A 154 51.81 9.46 6.00
C ASN A 154 52.02 10.66 6.94
N ILE A 155 51.24 11.72 6.72
CA ILE A 155 51.24 12.99 7.47
C ILE A 155 50.01 13.18 8.36
N ARG A 156 49.13 12.16 8.46
CA ARG A 156 47.89 12.18 9.26
C ARG A 156 48.10 12.71 10.69
N GLU A 157 47.12 13.41 11.24
CA GLU A 157 47.16 13.91 12.64
C GLU A 157 48.40 14.80 12.89
N ASN A 158 48.50 15.88 12.13
CA ASN A 158 49.47 16.97 12.28
C ASN A 158 48.74 18.33 12.19
N LYS A 159 49.37 19.38 11.63
CA LYS A 159 48.81 20.73 11.44
C LYS A 159 49.24 21.34 10.10
N ILE A 160 49.22 20.55 9.05
CA ILE A 160 49.68 21.01 7.72
C ILE A 160 48.51 21.68 7.02
N ASP A 161 48.69 22.90 6.54
CA ASP A 161 47.73 23.65 5.72
C ASP A 161 48.12 23.64 4.22
N ASP A 162 49.43 23.70 3.93
CA ASP A 162 50.00 23.76 2.60
C ASP A 162 50.61 22.42 2.11
N LEU A 163 50.08 21.91 0.99
CA LEU A 163 50.59 20.73 0.28
C LEU A 163 51.54 21.05 -0.89
N THR A 164 51.69 22.32 -1.29
CA THR A 164 52.46 22.71 -2.49
C THR A 164 53.93 22.23 -2.54
N PRO A 165 54.64 21.99 -1.40
CA PRO A 165 55.96 21.34 -1.44
C PRO A 165 55.98 19.94 -2.06
N LEU A 166 54.85 19.23 -2.10
CA LEU A 166 54.74 17.89 -2.69
C LEU A 166 54.87 17.89 -4.23
N SER A 167 54.78 19.04 -4.88
CA SER A 167 54.72 19.20 -6.35
C SER A 167 55.89 18.59 -7.14
N LYS A 168 57.01 18.28 -6.50
CA LYS A 168 58.16 17.59 -7.13
C LYS A 168 58.22 16.08 -6.89
N LEU A 169 57.33 15.52 -6.08
CA LEU A 169 57.37 14.11 -5.65
C LEU A 169 56.69 13.21 -6.70
N THR A 170 57.25 13.17 -7.91
CA THR A 170 56.62 12.55 -9.10
C THR A 170 56.47 11.02 -9.03
N GLU A 171 57.05 10.36 -8.02
CA GLU A 171 56.91 8.92 -7.76
C GLU A 171 55.90 8.60 -6.63
N LEU A 172 55.35 9.62 -5.96
CA LEU A 172 54.43 9.47 -4.83
C LEU A 172 53.10 8.86 -5.29
N ASN A 173 52.82 7.66 -4.80
CA ASN A 173 51.65 6.87 -5.19
C ASN A 173 50.66 6.61 -4.03
N ASP A 174 51.10 6.82 -2.79
CA ASP A 174 50.35 6.63 -1.55
C ASP A 174 50.50 7.86 -0.64
N LEU A 175 49.41 8.60 -0.40
CA LEU A 175 49.35 9.74 0.51
C LEU A 175 48.23 9.55 1.54
N ASN A 176 48.57 9.68 2.82
CA ASN A 176 47.61 9.76 3.92
C ASN A 176 47.78 11.07 4.69
N ALA A 177 46.83 11.99 4.48
CA ALA A 177 46.85 13.35 5.00
C ALA A 177 45.66 13.69 5.92
N ARG A 178 44.87 12.68 6.33
CA ARG A 178 43.70 12.85 7.22
C ARG A 178 44.00 13.68 8.48
N TYR A 179 43.02 14.46 8.94
CA TYR A 179 43.10 15.26 10.17
C TYR A 179 44.34 16.18 10.19
N ASN A 180 44.34 17.15 9.28
CA ASN A 180 45.25 18.28 9.19
C ASN A 180 44.41 19.56 8.92
N ASP A 181 45.05 20.68 8.62
CA ASP A 181 44.41 21.98 8.38
C ASP A 181 44.33 22.33 6.87
N ILE A 182 44.42 21.32 5.98
CA ILE A 182 44.55 21.49 4.52
C ILE A 182 43.29 22.11 3.91
N THR A 183 43.45 23.20 3.16
CA THR A 183 42.32 23.88 2.48
C THR A 183 42.27 23.69 0.97
N SER A 184 43.37 23.27 0.34
CA SER A 184 43.49 23.11 -1.12
C SER A 184 44.16 21.78 -1.52
N VAL A 185 43.66 21.17 -2.59
CA VAL A 185 44.20 19.94 -3.22
C VAL A 185 44.76 20.15 -4.62
N GLU A 186 44.81 21.39 -5.15
CA GLU A 186 45.30 21.73 -6.50
C GLU A 186 46.59 20.98 -6.88
N VAL A 187 47.60 20.99 -6.00
CA VAL A 187 48.89 20.32 -6.23
C VAL A 187 48.77 18.81 -6.47
N LEU A 188 47.78 18.13 -5.89
CA LEU A 188 47.62 16.68 -6.03
C LEU A 188 47.22 16.27 -7.45
N THR A 189 46.56 17.16 -8.20
CA THR A 189 46.26 16.97 -9.63
C THR A 189 47.53 16.84 -10.46
N THR A 190 48.62 17.51 -10.04
CA THR A 190 49.91 17.53 -10.75
C THR A 190 50.74 16.25 -10.55
N LEU A 191 50.34 15.36 -9.63
CA LEU A 191 51.10 14.16 -9.28
C LEU A 191 50.70 12.97 -10.18
N PRO A 192 51.59 12.53 -11.10
CA PRO A 192 51.22 11.56 -12.14
C PRO A 192 51.04 10.13 -11.62
N THR A 193 51.60 9.82 -10.45
CA THR A 193 51.67 8.48 -9.86
C THR A 193 50.72 8.27 -8.68
N LEU A 194 50.07 9.33 -8.17
CA LEU A 194 49.18 9.30 -7.00
C LEU A 194 47.89 8.52 -7.29
N ARG A 195 47.95 7.19 -7.22
CA ARG A 195 46.93 6.26 -7.75
C ARG A 195 46.70 5.02 -6.87
N GLU A 196 47.63 4.65 -5.99
CA GLU A 196 47.42 3.52 -5.08
C GLU A 196 46.50 3.93 -3.93
N ARG A 197 46.81 5.06 -3.24
CA ARG A 197 45.98 5.58 -2.16
C ARG A 197 46.04 7.10 -2.01
N LEU A 198 44.88 7.72 -1.77
CA LEU A 198 44.77 9.12 -1.34
C LEU A 198 43.72 9.24 -0.23
N TYR A 199 44.17 9.57 0.98
CA TYR A 199 43.30 9.79 2.15
C TYR A 199 43.36 11.24 2.64
N LEU A 200 42.20 11.91 2.69
CA LEU A 200 42.01 13.35 2.93
C LEU A 200 40.97 13.67 4.03
N GLU A 201 40.26 12.69 4.59
CA GLU A 201 39.19 12.90 5.58
C GLU A 201 39.60 13.82 6.74
N GLY A 202 38.70 14.73 7.14
CA GLY A 202 38.91 15.61 8.29
C GLY A 202 39.86 16.77 8.05
N ASN A 203 39.95 17.24 6.80
CA ASN A 203 40.59 18.50 6.41
C ASN A 203 39.53 19.51 5.92
N PRO A 204 39.71 20.83 6.12
CA PRO A 204 38.82 21.90 5.65
C PRO A 204 39.00 22.21 4.14
N ILE A 205 39.04 21.19 3.29
CA ILE A 205 39.27 21.31 1.84
C ILE A 205 38.06 21.99 1.17
N THR A 206 38.34 22.94 0.28
CA THR A 206 37.33 23.78 -0.41
C THR A 206 37.26 23.57 -1.93
N ASP A 207 38.24 22.88 -2.51
CA ASP A 207 38.45 22.71 -3.95
C ASP A 207 38.39 21.22 -4.39
N TRP A 208 37.61 20.39 -3.67
CA TRP A 208 37.43 18.96 -3.93
C TRP A 208 37.22 18.62 -5.41
N ILE A 209 36.51 19.48 -6.14
CA ILE A 209 36.17 19.32 -7.56
C ILE A 209 37.38 19.10 -8.47
N LEU A 210 38.57 19.59 -8.07
CA LEU A 210 39.83 19.37 -8.79
C LEU A 210 40.27 17.89 -8.80
N LEU A 211 39.74 17.04 -7.90
CA LEU A 211 40.01 15.60 -7.87
C LEU A 211 39.03 14.76 -8.71
N SER A 212 38.06 15.37 -9.38
CA SER A 212 37.06 14.68 -10.22
C SER A 212 37.69 13.80 -11.31
N GLU A 213 38.57 14.36 -12.17
CA GLU A 213 39.32 13.59 -13.19
C GLU A 213 40.18 12.47 -12.59
N ALA A 214 40.76 12.71 -11.42
CA ALA A 214 41.65 11.76 -10.75
C ALA A 214 40.88 10.62 -10.07
N TYR A 215 39.61 10.83 -9.72
CA TYR A 215 38.84 10.01 -8.79
C TYR A 215 38.87 8.52 -9.15
N ASP A 216 38.46 8.15 -10.36
CA ASP A 216 38.37 6.74 -10.79
C ASP A 216 39.74 6.07 -10.97
N SER A 217 40.80 6.88 -11.14
CA SER A 217 42.17 6.38 -11.25
C SER A 217 42.83 6.08 -9.90
N ILE A 218 42.24 6.53 -8.79
CA ILE A 218 42.68 6.25 -7.41
C ILE A 218 41.93 5.01 -6.88
N LYS A 219 42.69 4.00 -6.46
CA LYS A 219 42.15 2.70 -6.00
C LYS A 219 41.56 2.76 -4.59
N ASP A 220 42.28 3.36 -3.65
CA ASP A 220 41.93 3.43 -2.23
C ASP A 220 41.79 4.90 -1.80
N LYS A 221 40.59 5.30 -1.36
CA LYS A 221 40.20 6.70 -1.11
C LYS A 221 39.12 6.78 -0.03
N ASP A 222 39.06 7.92 0.66
CA ASP A 222 38.16 8.15 1.80
C ASP A 222 37.19 9.33 1.60
N PHE A 223 37.08 9.81 0.36
CA PHE A 223 36.17 10.87 -0.06
C PHE A 223 35.19 10.35 -1.12
N ALA A 224 34.01 10.96 -1.18
CA ALA A 224 33.03 10.72 -2.25
C ALA A 224 33.52 11.30 -3.59
N ARG A 225 32.83 11.01 -4.68
CA ARG A 225 33.14 11.62 -5.98
C ARG A 225 32.87 13.13 -5.90
N PRO A 226 33.82 14.01 -6.26
CA PRO A 226 33.56 15.43 -6.32
C PRO A 226 32.68 15.77 -7.53
N GLU A 227 31.54 16.41 -7.28
CA GLU A 227 30.51 16.70 -8.28
C GLU A 227 30.10 18.19 -8.24
N HIS A 228 29.61 18.72 -9.37
CA HIS A 228 29.17 20.12 -9.48
C HIS A 228 27.76 20.30 -8.92
N HIS A 229 27.63 20.44 -7.59
CA HIS A 229 26.33 20.70 -6.97
C HIS A 229 25.84 22.12 -7.27
N LEU A 230 24.55 22.23 -7.63
CA LEU A 230 23.86 23.51 -7.79
C LEU A 230 23.28 23.97 -6.46
N VAL A 231 23.62 25.20 -6.08
CA VAL A 231 23.10 25.90 -4.90
C VAL A 231 22.14 26.98 -5.35
N PHE A 232 20.89 26.89 -4.92
CA PHE A 232 19.87 27.93 -5.07
C PHE A 232 19.89 28.85 -3.83
N SER A 233 19.62 30.14 -3.99
CA SER A 233 19.56 31.09 -2.87
C SER A 233 18.33 30.90 -1.98
N GLU A 234 17.27 30.29 -2.51
CA GLU A 234 16.00 30.02 -1.83
C GLU A 234 15.58 28.59 -2.15
N THR A 235 15.04 27.86 -1.18
CA THR A 235 14.43 26.54 -1.41
C THR A 235 13.00 26.72 -1.87
N GLY A 236 12.56 25.94 -2.87
CA GLY A 236 11.14 25.85 -3.27
C GLY A 236 10.21 25.59 -2.08
N GLY A 237 9.00 26.15 -2.12
CA GLY A 237 8.05 26.19 -1.01
C GLY A 237 6.97 27.27 -1.21
N LEU A 238 6.29 27.63 -0.11
CA LEU A 238 5.28 28.71 -0.06
C LEU A 238 5.93 30.08 0.25
N PHE A 239 5.48 31.14 -0.42
CA PHE A 239 5.93 32.53 -0.20
C PHE A 239 4.78 33.53 -0.29
N ASP A 240 4.73 34.50 0.63
CA ASP A 240 3.68 35.55 0.70
C ASP A 240 3.70 36.52 -0.50
N SER A 241 4.84 36.69 -1.16
CA SER A 241 5.07 37.71 -2.18
C SER A 241 6.10 37.29 -3.23
N GLU A 242 6.30 38.14 -4.25
CA GLU A 242 7.37 37.99 -5.22
C GLU A 242 8.76 37.84 -4.55
N ILE A 243 9.60 36.96 -5.11
CA ILE A 243 10.97 36.69 -4.65
C ILE A 243 11.98 36.78 -5.80
N THR A 244 13.27 36.67 -5.50
CA THR A 244 14.35 36.65 -6.50
C THR A 244 15.31 35.51 -6.19
N VAL A 245 15.36 34.52 -7.09
CA VAL A 245 16.13 33.29 -6.93
C VAL A 245 17.44 33.39 -7.70
N SER A 246 18.56 33.24 -7.00
CA SER A 246 19.90 33.12 -7.60
C SER A 246 20.33 31.65 -7.63
N ILE A 247 21.08 31.26 -8.65
CA ILE A 247 21.68 29.93 -8.78
C ILE A 247 23.20 30.07 -8.91
N SER A 248 23.95 29.17 -8.28
CA SER A 248 25.42 29.09 -8.33
C SER A 248 25.88 27.62 -8.29
N THR A 249 27.10 27.35 -8.73
CA THR A 249 27.80 26.08 -8.47
C THR A 249 28.79 26.24 -7.33
N GLU A 250 29.10 25.15 -6.62
CA GLU A 250 30.30 25.10 -5.79
C GLU A 250 31.55 24.86 -6.65
N GLY A 251 32.60 25.67 -6.42
CA GLY A 251 33.84 25.68 -7.20
C GLY A 251 33.82 26.61 -8.43
N ASP A 252 35.00 27.15 -8.78
CA ASP A 252 35.26 27.82 -10.06
C ASP A 252 35.52 26.77 -11.15
N SER A 253 34.68 26.72 -12.19
CA SER A 253 34.89 25.87 -13.37
C SER A 253 34.36 26.51 -14.66
N GLU A 254 34.95 26.15 -15.81
CA GLU A 254 34.58 26.69 -17.13
C GLU A 254 33.32 26.01 -17.69
N GLY A 255 32.15 26.34 -17.13
CA GLY A 255 30.86 25.83 -17.58
C GLY A 255 29.69 26.83 -17.46
N VAL A 256 28.48 26.34 -17.74
CA VAL A 256 27.26 27.14 -17.83
C VAL A 256 26.10 26.43 -17.11
N ILE A 257 25.51 27.12 -16.14
CA ILE A 257 24.23 26.72 -15.54
C ILE A 257 23.11 26.96 -16.57
N ARG A 258 22.31 25.93 -16.84
CA ARG A 258 21.12 25.98 -17.72
C ARG A 258 19.86 25.74 -16.90
N TYR A 259 18.75 26.36 -17.29
CA TYR A 259 17.48 26.16 -16.63
C TYR A 259 16.27 26.24 -17.57
N THR A 260 15.16 25.65 -17.10
CA THR A 260 13.82 25.67 -17.71
C THR A 260 12.80 26.13 -16.67
N THR A 261 11.63 26.59 -17.14
CA THR A 261 10.53 27.03 -16.25
C THR A 261 9.15 26.50 -16.67
N ASP A 262 9.12 25.54 -17.60
CA ASP A 262 7.92 24.90 -18.15
C ASP A 262 7.74 23.45 -17.70
N GLY A 263 8.66 22.94 -16.88
CA GLY A 263 8.72 21.56 -16.39
C GLY A 263 9.60 20.62 -17.22
N SER A 264 10.08 21.02 -18.40
CA SER A 264 11.01 20.21 -19.22
C SER A 264 12.38 20.04 -18.55
N ALA A 265 13.08 18.93 -18.80
CA ALA A 265 14.44 18.73 -18.27
C ALA A 265 15.44 19.65 -19.00
N PRO A 266 16.34 20.37 -18.31
CA PRO A 266 17.30 21.27 -18.97
C PRO A 266 18.33 20.51 -19.81
N ASP A 267 18.71 21.12 -20.93
CA ASP A 267 19.70 20.62 -21.90
C ASP A 267 20.72 21.72 -22.32
N GLU A 268 21.65 21.37 -23.22
CA GLU A 268 22.60 22.34 -23.81
C GLU A 268 21.95 23.49 -24.60
N THR A 269 20.67 23.39 -24.97
CA THR A 269 19.94 24.40 -25.74
C THR A 269 19.09 25.33 -24.88
N SER A 270 18.79 24.91 -23.63
CA SER A 270 17.99 25.59 -22.63
C SER A 270 18.57 26.93 -22.17
N THR A 271 17.81 27.70 -21.39
CA THR A 271 18.18 29.08 -21.02
C THR A 271 19.45 29.10 -20.18
N ALA A 272 20.48 29.81 -20.64
CA ALA A 272 21.69 30.05 -19.85
C ALA A 272 21.40 31.02 -18.71
N TYR A 273 21.59 30.55 -17.48
CA TYR A 273 21.52 31.39 -16.29
C TYR A 273 22.68 32.41 -16.32
N SER A 274 22.37 33.65 -15.96
CA SER A 274 23.31 34.78 -16.04
C SER A 274 22.96 35.96 -15.12
N ASN A 275 21.72 36.01 -14.63
CA ASN A 275 21.18 37.00 -13.72
C ASN A 275 20.16 36.27 -12.82
N PRO A 276 19.94 36.71 -11.56
CA PRO A 276 18.89 36.17 -10.70
C PRO A 276 17.50 36.22 -11.36
N ILE A 277 16.67 35.23 -11.06
CA ILE A 277 15.36 35.03 -11.67
C ILE A 277 14.28 35.63 -10.76
N GLU A 278 13.46 36.52 -11.31
CA GLU A 278 12.32 37.15 -10.63
C GLU A 278 11.11 36.21 -10.64
N ILE A 279 10.60 35.84 -9.47
CA ILE A 279 9.50 34.89 -9.31
C ILE A 279 8.28 35.63 -8.73
N ALA A 280 7.47 36.19 -9.63
CA ALA A 280 6.26 36.96 -9.29
C ALA A 280 4.95 36.15 -9.32
N LYS A 281 5.03 34.85 -9.65
CA LYS A 281 3.91 33.89 -9.64
C LYS A 281 4.43 32.47 -9.44
N ASN A 282 3.54 31.51 -9.22
CA ASN A 282 3.89 30.08 -9.17
C ASN A 282 4.74 29.68 -10.39
N THR A 283 5.92 29.14 -10.10
CA THR A 283 6.96 28.85 -11.09
C THR A 283 7.77 27.64 -10.64
N VAL A 284 7.91 26.65 -11.52
CA VAL A 284 8.94 25.62 -11.39
C VAL A 284 10.24 26.16 -11.97
N ILE A 285 11.37 25.88 -11.32
CA ILE A 285 12.70 25.98 -11.93
C ILE A 285 13.32 24.60 -11.89
N ARG A 286 13.70 24.07 -13.07
CA ARG A 286 14.62 22.92 -13.16
C ARG A 286 15.94 23.45 -13.69
N ALA A 287 17.06 23.10 -13.07
CA ALA A 287 18.38 23.59 -13.46
C ALA A 287 19.44 22.48 -13.44
N LYS A 288 20.44 22.61 -14.31
CA LYS A 288 21.56 21.67 -14.46
C LYS A 288 22.82 22.39 -14.98
N PHE A 289 23.99 21.96 -14.55
CA PHE A 289 25.29 22.52 -14.97
C PHE A 289 25.93 21.71 -16.09
N PHE A 290 26.44 22.41 -17.11
CA PHE A 290 27.06 21.84 -18.31
C PHE A 290 28.46 22.44 -18.51
N ALA A 291 29.48 21.58 -18.68
CA ALA A 291 30.86 21.97 -18.96
C ALA A 291 31.49 21.03 -20.01
N GLU A 292 32.43 21.53 -20.82
CA GLU A 292 33.00 20.74 -21.92
C GLU A 292 33.97 19.67 -21.39
N GLY A 293 33.62 18.39 -21.58
CA GLY A 293 34.46 17.24 -21.22
C GLY A 293 34.40 16.80 -19.75
N ILE A 294 33.60 17.47 -18.92
CA ILE A 294 33.31 17.09 -17.53
C ILE A 294 31.94 16.40 -17.49
N GLU A 295 31.70 15.55 -16.50
CA GLU A 295 30.36 14.97 -16.28
C GLU A 295 29.39 16.07 -15.80
N GLU A 296 28.19 16.09 -16.39
CA GLU A 296 27.17 17.10 -16.09
C GLU A 296 26.68 16.95 -14.63
N SER A 297 26.15 18.03 -14.03
CA SER A 297 25.54 17.87 -12.70
C SER A 297 24.28 17.02 -12.73
N ASP A 298 23.89 16.53 -11.55
CA ASP A 298 22.49 16.20 -11.29
C ASP A 298 21.57 17.40 -11.61
N GLU A 299 20.33 17.09 -11.96
CA GLU A 299 19.30 18.09 -12.17
C GLU A 299 18.65 18.46 -10.83
N VAL A 300 18.62 19.76 -10.51
CA VAL A 300 17.95 20.29 -9.32
C VAL A 300 16.64 20.96 -9.73
N THR A 301 15.53 20.45 -9.18
CA THR A 301 14.20 21.02 -9.33
C THR A 301 13.77 21.75 -8.03
N HIS A 302 13.11 22.89 -8.18
CA HIS A 302 12.39 23.60 -7.12
C HIS A 302 11.07 24.17 -7.66
N THR A 303 9.95 23.86 -6.99
CA THR A 303 8.67 24.58 -7.19
C THR A 303 8.57 25.74 -6.20
N PHE A 304 8.34 26.95 -6.71
CA PHE A 304 8.07 28.15 -5.92
C PHE A 304 6.59 28.51 -6.07
N LEU A 305 5.86 28.65 -4.96
CA LEU A 305 4.43 28.95 -4.92
C LEU A 305 4.21 30.30 -4.23
N ILE A 306 3.57 31.24 -4.93
CA ILE A 306 3.51 32.66 -4.55
C ILE A 306 2.06 33.06 -4.25
N GLY A 307 1.79 33.49 -3.02
CA GLY A 307 0.45 33.90 -2.58
C GLY A 307 -0.56 32.75 -2.50
N VAL A 308 -0.08 31.51 -2.36
CA VAL A 308 -0.92 30.32 -2.18
C VAL A 308 -1.30 30.17 -0.71
N ASP A 309 -2.59 30.32 -0.42
CA ASP A 309 -3.23 29.94 0.84
C ASP A 309 -3.74 28.50 0.68
N THR A 310 -3.34 27.58 1.57
CA THR A 310 -3.71 26.16 1.54
C THR A 310 -3.65 25.60 2.95
N THR A 311 -4.64 24.77 3.27
CA THR A 311 -4.74 24.00 4.53
C THR A 311 -4.25 22.56 4.37
N LEU A 312 -4.12 22.09 3.12
CA LEU A 312 -3.65 20.75 2.77
C LEU A 312 -2.15 20.73 2.42
N PRO A 313 -1.46 19.58 2.61
CA PRO A 313 -0.18 19.31 1.99
C PRO A 313 -0.24 19.39 0.47
N ILE A 314 0.91 19.68 -0.15
CA ILE A 314 1.01 20.02 -1.56
C ILE A 314 1.85 18.97 -2.29
N VAL A 315 1.32 18.45 -3.39
CA VAL A 315 2.07 17.63 -4.35
C VAL A 315 2.40 18.51 -5.55
N SER A 316 3.68 18.67 -5.90
CA SER A 316 4.09 19.29 -7.16
C SER A 316 4.71 18.26 -8.10
N ILE A 317 4.25 18.26 -9.35
CA ILE A 317 4.76 17.41 -10.42
C ILE A 317 5.38 18.30 -11.50
N SER A 318 6.68 18.13 -11.72
CA SER A 318 7.44 18.83 -12.76
C SER A 318 7.79 17.87 -13.89
N THR A 319 7.33 18.14 -15.12
CA THR A 319 7.58 17.28 -16.28
C THR A 319 7.47 18.05 -17.60
N ASP A 320 8.10 17.55 -18.67
CA ASP A 320 7.90 18.09 -20.01
C ASP A 320 6.40 18.05 -20.38
N PRO A 321 5.78 19.17 -20.78
CA PRO A 321 4.37 19.20 -21.22
C PRO A 321 4.01 18.14 -22.27
N ALA A 322 4.97 17.73 -23.12
CA ALA A 322 4.79 16.65 -24.09
C ALA A 322 4.44 15.30 -23.42
N ASN A 323 5.01 14.99 -22.24
CA ASN A 323 4.74 13.74 -21.52
C ASN A 323 3.26 13.58 -21.14
N LEU A 324 2.53 14.69 -20.96
CA LEU A 324 1.10 14.69 -20.68
C LEU A 324 0.26 14.93 -21.95
N PHE A 325 0.67 15.88 -22.80
CA PHE A 325 -0.19 16.49 -23.82
C PHE A 325 0.22 16.29 -25.29
N ASP A 326 1.38 15.68 -25.57
CA ASP A 326 1.72 15.34 -26.96
C ASP A 326 0.74 14.31 -27.54
N ARG A 327 0.50 14.39 -28.85
CA ARG A 327 -0.41 13.51 -29.56
C ARG A 327 0.04 12.04 -29.55
N GLU A 328 1.34 11.77 -29.62
CA GLU A 328 1.89 10.43 -29.79
C GLU A 328 2.36 9.84 -28.46
N ILE A 329 3.08 10.60 -27.63
CA ILE A 329 3.59 10.13 -26.32
C ILE A 329 2.77 10.60 -25.11
N GLY A 330 1.95 11.65 -25.24
CA GLY A 330 1.28 12.29 -24.11
C GLY A 330 0.23 11.39 -23.46
N ILE A 331 0.37 11.13 -22.16
CA ILE A 331 -0.45 10.14 -21.46
C ILE A 331 -1.85 10.63 -21.06
N TYR A 332 -2.11 11.94 -21.12
CA TYR A 332 -3.37 12.52 -20.64
C TYR A 332 -4.44 12.67 -21.74
N VAL A 333 -4.03 12.63 -23.00
CA VAL A 333 -4.87 12.99 -24.16
C VAL A 333 -5.49 11.77 -24.87
N PRO A 334 -6.50 11.96 -25.73
CA PRO A 334 -6.96 10.91 -26.65
C PRO A 334 -5.84 10.45 -27.61
N GLY A 335 -5.04 11.40 -28.12
CA GLY A 335 -3.81 11.12 -28.87
C GLY A 335 -3.98 10.24 -30.12
N ILE A 336 -3.02 9.34 -30.37
CA ILE A 336 -3.03 8.43 -31.52
C ILE A 336 -3.85 7.15 -31.29
N TYR A 337 -4.15 6.79 -30.04
CA TYR A 337 -4.91 5.59 -29.69
C TYR A 337 -6.43 5.83 -29.57
N TYR A 338 -6.91 7.03 -29.91
CA TYR A 338 -8.34 7.33 -30.01
C TYR A 338 -8.96 6.64 -31.23
N ASN A 339 -10.01 5.85 -31.01
CA ASN A 339 -10.72 5.08 -32.03
C ASN A 339 -12.20 5.51 -32.07
N PRO A 340 -12.63 6.33 -33.06
CA PRO A 340 -14.02 6.76 -33.21
C PRO A 340 -14.99 5.63 -33.60
N ASP A 341 -14.47 4.51 -34.11
CA ASP A 341 -15.26 3.36 -34.59
C ASP A 341 -15.39 2.25 -33.52
N ALA A 342 -14.87 2.46 -32.30
CA ALA A 342 -15.05 1.55 -31.18
C ALA A 342 -16.50 1.60 -30.64
N PRO A 343 -17.01 0.55 -29.95
CA PRO A 343 -18.33 0.58 -29.32
C PRO A 343 -18.49 1.72 -28.29
N ASN A 344 -17.41 2.05 -27.56
CA ASN A 344 -17.34 3.14 -26.59
C ASN A 344 -16.13 4.05 -26.88
N PRO A 345 -16.18 4.95 -27.88
CA PRO A 345 -15.02 5.73 -28.33
C PRO A 345 -14.36 6.56 -27.23
N HIS A 346 -15.15 7.09 -26.29
CA HIS A 346 -14.67 7.92 -25.18
C HIS A 346 -13.73 7.19 -24.22
N HIS A 347 -13.76 5.86 -24.17
CA HIS A 347 -12.84 5.04 -23.37
C HIS A 347 -11.55 4.68 -24.12
N THR A 348 -11.36 5.18 -25.34
CA THR A 348 -10.15 4.93 -26.16
C THR A 348 -9.25 6.15 -26.21
N GLY A 349 -7.94 5.94 -26.16
CA GLY A 349 -6.95 7.01 -26.21
C GLY A 349 -5.60 6.63 -25.61
N ASN A 350 -4.65 7.57 -25.62
CA ASN A 350 -3.36 7.41 -24.92
C ASN A 350 -3.59 7.21 -23.41
N PHE A 351 -4.56 7.92 -22.82
CA PHE A 351 -4.95 7.74 -21.40
C PHE A 351 -5.44 6.34 -21.04
N ALA A 352 -5.89 5.55 -22.03
CA ALA A 352 -6.37 4.19 -21.82
C ALA A 352 -5.23 3.15 -21.77
N GLN A 353 -4.01 3.52 -22.15
CA GLN A 353 -2.89 2.59 -22.27
C GLN A 353 -2.30 2.17 -20.91
N SER A 354 -1.37 1.22 -20.94
CA SER A 354 -0.74 0.61 -19.76
C SER A 354 0.61 -0.03 -20.08
N GLY A 355 1.33 -0.51 -19.07
CA GLY A 355 2.70 -1.03 -19.21
C GLY A 355 3.77 0.02 -18.90
N ALA A 356 5.04 -0.36 -18.99
CA ALA A 356 6.17 0.54 -18.75
C ALA A 356 6.32 1.60 -19.86
N GLU A 357 6.04 1.23 -21.12
CA GLU A 357 6.05 2.13 -22.29
C GLU A 357 5.11 3.35 -22.17
N TRP A 358 4.19 3.34 -21.19
CA TRP A 358 3.24 4.41 -20.90
C TRP A 358 3.48 5.11 -19.57
N GLU A 359 4.62 4.83 -18.93
CA GLU A 359 5.16 5.60 -17.82
C GLU A 359 5.98 6.79 -18.37
N ARG A 360 6.01 7.91 -17.66
CA ARG A 360 6.76 9.13 -18.06
C ARG A 360 7.59 9.68 -16.91
N PRO A 361 8.76 10.28 -17.17
CA PRO A 361 9.59 10.87 -16.12
C PRO A 361 8.96 12.15 -15.57
N ILE A 362 9.01 12.30 -14.24
CA ILE A 362 8.67 13.52 -13.51
C ILE A 362 9.77 13.79 -12.46
N ASN A 363 9.90 15.03 -12.01
CA ASN A 363 10.34 15.29 -10.64
C ASN A 363 9.09 15.48 -9.77
N LEU A 364 9.04 14.77 -8.64
CA LEU A 364 7.98 14.84 -7.63
C LEU A 364 8.52 15.60 -6.43
N GLU A 365 7.87 16.69 -6.07
CA GLU A 365 8.07 17.38 -4.79
C GLU A 365 6.84 17.19 -3.90
N PHE A 366 7.07 17.03 -2.59
CA PHE A 366 6.01 17.04 -1.58
C PHE A 366 6.34 18.10 -0.54
N PHE A 367 5.35 18.93 -0.23
CA PHE A 367 5.43 19.98 0.79
C PHE A 367 4.36 19.72 1.86
N GLU A 368 4.74 19.87 3.11
CA GLU A 368 3.78 19.89 4.21
C GLU A 368 2.97 21.19 4.23
N LYS A 369 1.90 21.22 5.03
CA LYS A 369 0.91 22.31 5.10
C LYS A 369 1.44 23.68 5.54
N ASP A 370 2.69 23.75 6.01
CA ASP A 370 3.42 24.98 6.34
C ASP A 370 4.39 25.43 5.22
N GLY A 371 4.50 24.64 4.15
CA GLY A 371 5.40 24.86 3.03
C GLY A 371 6.76 24.18 3.15
N GLU A 372 7.05 23.41 4.20
CA GLU A 372 8.32 22.67 4.29
C GLU A 372 8.39 21.59 3.21
N ARG A 373 9.41 21.65 2.34
CA ARG A 373 9.66 20.65 1.30
C ARG A 373 10.34 19.40 1.87
N VAL A 374 9.52 18.43 2.26
CA VAL A 374 9.96 17.15 2.83
C VAL A 374 10.41 16.11 1.81
N LEU A 375 10.08 16.28 0.52
CA LEU A 375 10.56 15.41 -0.56
C LEU A 375 10.83 16.19 -1.86
N SER A 376 11.90 15.83 -2.57
CA SER A 376 12.12 16.14 -3.98
C SER A 376 12.91 15.01 -4.63
N GLN A 377 12.35 14.32 -5.63
CA GLN A 377 13.07 13.27 -6.37
C GLN A 377 12.50 13.02 -7.77
N GLY A 378 13.32 12.42 -8.65
CA GLY A 378 12.83 11.82 -9.88
C GLY A 378 11.89 10.63 -9.61
N ALA A 379 10.88 10.47 -10.46
CA ALA A 379 9.88 9.42 -10.38
C ALA A 379 9.20 9.16 -11.74
N GLY A 380 8.46 8.05 -11.84
CA GLY A 380 7.60 7.72 -12.98
C GLY A 380 6.13 8.04 -12.72
N ILE A 381 5.42 8.55 -13.72
CA ILE A 381 3.96 8.79 -13.69
C ILE A 381 3.22 7.98 -14.76
N ARG A 382 2.02 7.45 -14.45
CA ARG A 382 1.12 6.80 -15.43
C ARG A 382 -0.35 6.96 -15.06
N MET A 383 -1.26 6.92 -16.04
CA MET A 383 -2.71 7.00 -15.78
C MET A 383 -3.25 5.83 -14.94
N HIS A 384 -3.99 6.14 -13.87
CA HIS A 384 -4.80 5.20 -13.09
C HIS A 384 -6.25 5.13 -13.61
N GLY A 385 -7.08 4.22 -13.08
CA GLY A 385 -8.52 4.18 -13.30
C GLY A 385 -8.98 3.29 -14.46
N GLY A 386 -10.30 3.10 -14.53
CA GLY A 386 -11.02 2.51 -15.66
C GLY A 386 -11.83 3.58 -16.39
N ALA A 387 -13.11 3.72 -16.03
CA ALA A 387 -13.98 4.79 -16.54
C ALA A 387 -13.50 6.21 -16.17
N SER A 388 -12.92 6.39 -14.98
CA SER A 388 -12.35 7.67 -14.50
C SER A 388 -11.13 8.19 -15.28
N ARG A 389 -10.68 7.48 -16.33
CA ARG A 389 -9.74 8.00 -17.33
C ARG A 389 -10.40 8.91 -18.38
N THR A 390 -11.73 8.89 -18.49
CA THR A 390 -12.47 9.68 -19.49
C THR A 390 -12.67 11.14 -19.08
N VAL A 391 -12.96 11.40 -17.79
CA VAL A 391 -13.20 12.75 -17.23
C VAL A 391 -11.97 13.67 -17.28
N ASP A 392 -12.15 14.99 -17.24
CA ASP A 392 -11.04 15.94 -17.45
C ASP A 392 -10.03 16.01 -16.30
N ARG A 393 -10.43 15.70 -15.05
CA ARG A 393 -9.51 15.53 -13.90
C ARG A 393 -9.22 14.04 -13.67
N LYS A 394 -8.21 13.49 -14.35
CA LYS A 394 -7.85 12.06 -14.34
C LYS A 394 -6.91 11.68 -13.17
N SER A 395 -6.95 10.43 -12.71
CA SER A 395 -6.08 9.90 -11.65
C SER A 395 -4.67 9.49 -12.12
N PHE A 396 -3.64 9.66 -11.28
CA PHE A 396 -2.24 9.31 -11.57
C PHE A 396 -1.67 8.25 -10.62
N ARG A 397 -0.89 7.29 -11.16
CA ARG A 397 0.00 6.39 -10.40
C ARG A 397 1.40 7.00 -10.38
N LEU A 398 2.03 7.01 -9.21
CA LEU A 398 3.41 7.44 -8.99
C LEU A 398 4.30 6.22 -8.72
N TYR A 399 5.52 6.23 -9.25
CA TYR A 399 6.48 5.11 -9.19
C TYR A 399 7.87 5.59 -8.80
N ALA A 400 8.40 5.12 -7.67
CA ALA A 400 9.82 5.25 -7.35
C ALA A 400 10.60 4.09 -8.02
N ARG A 401 11.65 4.40 -8.78
CA ARG A 401 12.50 3.43 -9.50
C ARG A 401 13.92 3.93 -9.61
N SER A 402 14.88 3.01 -9.64
CA SER A 402 16.29 3.31 -9.95
C SER A 402 16.48 3.97 -11.33
N ASP A 403 15.56 3.74 -12.27
CA ASP A 403 15.56 4.37 -13.60
C ASP A 403 15.33 5.90 -13.56
N TYR A 404 14.89 6.45 -12.42
CA TYR A 404 14.68 7.89 -12.18
C TYR A 404 15.42 8.41 -10.92
N GLY A 405 16.36 7.64 -10.34
CA GLY A 405 17.03 7.98 -9.07
C GLY A 405 16.59 7.09 -7.91
N GLU A 406 15.98 7.66 -6.87
CA GLU A 406 15.59 6.90 -5.67
C GLU A 406 14.47 5.88 -5.97
N ASN A 407 14.69 4.62 -5.54
CA ASN A 407 13.74 3.52 -5.74
C ASN A 407 12.71 3.36 -4.62
N ARG A 408 12.61 4.36 -3.74
CA ARG A 408 11.60 4.52 -2.68
C ARG A 408 11.28 6.00 -2.51
N PHE A 409 10.01 6.33 -2.30
CA PHE A 409 9.60 7.60 -1.70
C PHE A 409 9.83 7.51 -0.19
N ARG A 410 10.87 8.17 0.33
CA ARG A 410 11.35 8.04 1.73
C ARG A 410 10.71 9.04 2.68
N TYR A 411 9.38 8.98 2.81
CA TYR A 411 8.61 9.84 3.70
C TYR A 411 7.38 9.12 4.26
N PRO A 412 7.04 9.26 5.56
CA PRO A 412 5.79 8.74 6.12
C PRO A 412 4.60 9.59 5.66
N PHE A 413 3.98 9.23 4.53
CA PHE A 413 2.93 10.06 3.93
C PHE A 413 1.60 10.06 4.70
N PHE A 414 1.31 9.04 5.51
CA PHE A 414 0.03 8.83 6.19
C PHE A 414 0.24 8.80 7.71
N GLU A 415 -0.61 9.50 8.47
CA GLU A 415 -0.41 9.72 9.91
C GLU A 415 -0.69 8.45 10.75
N ASP A 416 -1.65 7.63 10.34
CA ASP A 416 -2.01 6.33 10.97
C ASP A 416 -1.13 5.14 10.49
N ASP A 417 0.03 5.41 9.86
CA ASP A 417 0.91 4.39 9.28
C ASP A 417 2.31 4.40 9.92
N THR A 418 2.84 3.20 10.21
CA THR A 418 4.19 3.04 10.79
C THR A 418 5.31 3.09 9.74
N ARG A 419 4.96 3.13 8.44
CA ARG A 419 5.91 3.01 7.33
C ARG A 419 6.51 4.36 6.94
N SER A 420 7.84 4.39 6.82
CA SER A 420 8.61 5.57 6.41
C SER A 420 9.07 5.53 4.94
N GLU A 421 8.74 4.47 4.18
CA GLU A 421 9.07 4.39 2.76
C GLU A 421 7.99 3.66 1.93
N TYR A 422 7.79 4.12 0.69
CA TYR A 422 6.78 3.60 -0.23
C TYR A 422 7.35 3.47 -1.64
N ASN A 423 7.07 2.37 -2.34
CA ASN A 423 7.47 2.22 -3.74
C ASN A 423 6.55 2.94 -4.73
N ARG A 424 5.25 3.00 -4.41
CA ARG A 424 4.17 3.33 -5.35
C ARG A 424 3.05 4.03 -4.61
N LEU A 425 2.56 5.11 -5.19
CA LEU A 425 1.47 5.92 -4.63
C LEU A 425 0.42 6.21 -5.71
N LEU A 426 -0.76 6.65 -5.30
CA LEU A 426 -1.87 6.97 -6.18
C LEU A 426 -2.41 8.37 -5.84
N LEU A 427 -2.43 9.27 -6.82
CA LEU A 427 -3.22 10.50 -6.76
C LEU A 427 -4.59 10.19 -7.38
N ARG A 428 -5.56 9.81 -6.55
CA ARG A 428 -6.93 9.49 -6.98
C ARG A 428 -7.74 10.78 -7.13
N ASN A 429 -8.42 10.93 -8.26
CA ASN A 429 -9.35 12.02 -8.57
C ASN A 429 -10.73 11.86 -7.90
N SER A 430 -10.88 10.94 -6.94
CA SER A 430 -12.17 10.50 -6.38
C SER A 430 -13.08 9.74 -7.36
N GLY A 431 -12.57 9.30 -8.52
CA GLY A 431 -13.22 8.37 -9.45
C GLY A 431 -14.60 8.82 -9.95
N ASN A 432 -15.70 8.18 -9.53
CA ASN A 432 -17.07 8.60 -9.86
C ASN A 432 -17.58 9.76 -8.97
N ASP A 433 -17.04 9.92 -7.77
CA ASP A 433 -17.33 11.03 -6.84
C ASP A 433 -16.54 12.31 -7.18
N TRP A 434 -15.80 12.32 -8.30
CA TRP A 434 -14.89 13.40 -8.73
C TRP A 434 -15.53 14.79 -8.88
N ASN A 435 -16.84 14.87 -9.07
CA ASN A 435 -17.61 16.10 -9.21
C ASN A 435 -18.68 16.27 -8.10
N ASN A 436 -18.62 15.44 -7.05
CA ASN A 436 -19.52 15.45 -5.90
C ASN A 436 -18.71 15.75 -4.61
N THR A 437 -18.60 14.86 -3.62
CA THR A 437 -18.01 15.24 -2.33
C THR A 437 -16.49 15.27 -2.30
N LEU A 438 -15.85 14.54 -3.22
CA LEU A 438 -14.40 14.29 -3.36
C LEU A 438 -13.81 13.30 -2.34
N PHE A 439 -14.50 12.96 -1.26
CA PHE A 439 -13.96 12.12 -0.18
C PHE A 439 -14.71 10.79 0.04
N ARG A 440 -15.77 10.50 -0.74
CA ARG A 440 -16.68 9.36 -0.54
C ARG A 440 -15.99 8.01 -0.33
N ASP A 441 -15.18 7.57 -1.31
CA ASP A 441 -14.41 6.32 -1.25
C ASP A 441 -13.33 6.30 -0.14
N ALA A 442 -12.89 7.47 0.34
CA ALA A 442 -11.99 7.53 1.49
C ALA A 442 -12.78 7.35 2.80
N MET A 443 -13.91 8.04 2.97
CA MET A 443 -14.78 7.94 4.16
C MET A 443 -15.29 6.51 4.37
N LEU A 444 -15.73 5.85 3.30
CA LEU A 444 -16.26 4.47 3.41
C LEU A 444 -15.18 3.43 3.72
N GLN A 445 -13.90 3.75 3.50
CA GLN A 445 -12.76 2.90 3.90
C GLN A 445 -12.22 3.27 5.30
N GLU A 446 -12.33 4.55 5.70
CA GLU A 446 -12.07 5.03 7.05
C GLU A 446 -13.06 4.43 8.07
N LEU A 447 -14.35 4.42 7.72
CA LEU A 447 -15.46 3.92 8.55
C LEU A 447 -15.32 2.44 8.98
N ILE A 448 -14.63 1.65 8.16
CA ILE A 448 -14.40 0.21 8.34
C ILE A 448 -12.93 -0.12 8.62
N LYS A 449 -12.08 0.87 8.96
CA LYS A 449 -10.64 0.65 9.12
C LYS A 449 -10.27 -0.34 10.24
N ASP A 450 -11.17 -0.49 11.21
CA ASP A 450 -11.04 -1.41 12.35
C ASP A 450 -11.64 -2.82 12.09
N PHE A 451 -12.19 -3.06 10.89
CA PHE A 451 -12.62 -4.40 10.45
C PHE A 451 -11.39 -5.26 10.11
N ASP A 452 -11.54 -6.59 10.04
CA ASP A 452 -10.46 -7.45 9.52
C ASP A 452 -10.43 -7.46 7.98
N LEU A 453 -10.20 -6.28 7.40
CA LEU A 453 -10.27 -6.01 5.96
C LEU A 453 -9.04 -5.25 5.48
N GLU A 454 -8.64 -5.51 4.24
CA GLU A 454 -7.70 -4.63 3.57
C GLU A 454 -8.42 -3.36 3.08
N THR A 455 -7.94 -2.21 3.57
CA THR A 455 -8.33 -0.84 3.21
C THR A 455 -7.13 -0.06 2.65
N GLN A 456 -7.40 0.96 1.82
CA GLN A 456 -6.40 1.88 1.26
C GLN A 456 -6.29 3.17 2.08
N LEU A 457 -5.11 3.44 2.64
CA LEU A 457 -4.80 4.69 3.35
C LEU A 457 -5.11 5.94 2.52
N TYR A 458 -5.36 7.06 3.20
CA TYR A 458 -5.84 8.32 2.62
C TYR A 458 -5.13 9.54 3.21
N ARG A 459 -4.80 10.50 2.33
CA ARG A 459 -4.49 11.89 2.71
C ARG A 459 -4.96 12.85 1.61
N PRO A 460 -5.76 13.89 1.92
CA PRO A 460 -6.13 14.90 0.93
C PRO A 460 -4.95 15.84 0.68
N THR A 461 -4.70 16.17 -0.59
CA THR A 461 -3.62 17.07 -1.01
C THR A 461 -4.10 18.04 -2.10
N THR A 462 -3.43 19.19 -2.23
CA THR A 462 -3.54 20.00 -3.45
C THR A 462 -2.49 19.56 -4.46
N LEU A 463 -2.88 19.42 -5.73
CA LEU A 463 -1.96 19.09 -6.82
C LEU A 463 -1.57 20.35 -7.60
N TYR A 464 -0.28 20.48 -7.88
CA TYR A 464 0.28 21.39 -8.87
C TYR A 464 1.01 20.61 -9.96
N VAL A 465 0.89 21.04 -11.21
CA VAL A 465 1.64 20.48 -12.35
C VAL A 465 2.32 21.63 -13.09
N ASN A 466 3.65 21.59 -13.14
CA ASN A 466 4.50 22.65 -13.69
C ASN A 466 4.18 24.05 -13.09
N GLY A 467 3.79 24.11 -11.81
CA GLY A 467 3.41 25.32 -11.09
C GLY A 467 1.95 25.77 -11.24
N GLU A 468 1.19 25.21 -12.18
CA GLU A 468 -0.24 25.50 -12.34
C GLU A 468 -1.09 24.63 -11.39
N TYR A 469 -2.12 25.20 -10.75
CA TYR A 469 -3.00 24.49 -9.81
C TYR A 469 -3.93 23.50 -10.52
N TRP A 470 -4.13 22.32 -9.93
CA TRP A 470 -4.92 21.21 -10.48
C TRP A 470 -6.02 20.70 -9.53
N GLY A 471 -6.34 21.43 -8.47
CA GLY A 471 -7.39 21.04 -7.52
C GLY A 471 -6.94 20.03 -6.47
N ILE A 472 -7.91 19.56 -5.70
CA ILE A 472 -7.76 18.55 -4.65
C ILE A 472 -7.62 17.17 -5.31
N TYR A 473 -6.64 16.41 -4.82
CA TYR A 473 -6.41 15.02 -5.15
C TYR A 473 -6.25 14.21 -3.86
N ASN A 474 -6.74 12.98 -3.87
CA ASN A 474 -6.59 12.08 -2.74
C ASN A 474 -5.30 11.29 -2.94
N LEU A 475 -4.26 11.56 -2.14
CA LEU A 475 -3.12 10.66 -2.04
C LEU A 475 -3.62 9.37 -1.36
N ARG A 476 -3.43 8.24 -2.04
CA ARG A 476 -3.81 6.90 -1.57
C ARG A 476 -2.65 5.93 -1.71
N GLU A 477 -2.68 4.91 -0.85
CA GLU A 477 -1.97 3.66 -1.09
C GLU A 477 -2.55 2.91 -2.30
N ARG A 478 -1.80 1.97 -2.90
CA ARG A 478 -2.20 1.22 -4.10
C ARG A 478 -2.02 -0.29 -3.90
N TYR A 479 -3.11 -1.05 -3.95
CA TYR A 479 -3.02 -2.51 -4.01
C TYR A 479 -2.26 -2.98 -5.27
N ASP A 480 -1.17 -3.68 -5.01
CA ASP A 480 -0.35 -4.49 -5.91
C ASP A 480 0.54 -5.42 -5.08
N SER A 481 1.41 -6.21 -5.71
CA SER A 481 2.34 -7.11 -5.03
C SER A 481 3.10 -6.49 -3.84
N HIS A 482 3.49 -5.21 -3.92
CA HIS A 482 4.26 -4.54 -2.87
C HIS A 482 3.39 -4.15 -1.65
N TYR A 483 2.08 -3.98 -1.84
CA TYR A 483 1.14 -3.77 -0.73
C TYR A 483 1.05 -5.03 0.15
N TYR A 484 0.88 -6.20 -0.47
CA TYR A 484 0.75 -7.47 0.24
C TYR A 484 2.08 -7.93 0.86
N GLU A 485 3.20 -7.70 0.17
CA GLU A 485 4.57 -7.86 0.72
C GLU A 485 4.76 -7.04 2.00
N ILE A 486 4.44 -5.74 1.97
CA ILE A 486 4.74 -4.82 3.06
C ILE A 486 3.74 -4.94 4.23
N LYS A 487 2.44 -5.11 3.96
CA LYS A 487 1.39 -5.12 4.99
C LYS A 487 1.10 -6.51 5.57
N HIS A 488 1.31 -7.58 4.79
CA HIS A 488 1.00 -8.96 5.20
C HIS A 488 2.24 -9.88 5.21
N GLY A 489 3.40 -9.44 4.73
CA GLY A 489 4.65 -10.22 4.74
C GLY A 489 4.81 -11.21 3.59
N VAL A 490 3.91 -11.18 2.61
CA VAL A 490 3.78 -12.18 1.52
C VAL A 490 4.88 -12.01 0.48
N ASP A 491 5.61 -13.07 0.10
CA ASP A 491 6.54 -12.99 -1.04
C ASP A 491 5.73 -12.69 -2.33
N PRO A 492 6.08 -11.66 -3.12
CA PRO A 492 5.45 -11.39 -4.41
C PRO A 492 5.41 -12.59 -5.38
N GLN A 493 6.30 -13.58 -5.20
CA GLN A 493 6.34 -14.83 -5.97
C GLN A 493 5.36 -15.90 -5.47
N ASP A 494 4.74 -15.71 -4.30
CA ASP A 494 3.73 -16.62 -3.71
C ASP A 494 2.34 -15.97 -3.56
N LEU A 495 2.18 -14.68 -3.87
CA LEU A 495 0.87 -14.03 -3.97
C LEU A 495 0.01 -14.57 -5.14
N ASP A 496 -1.21 -15.03 -4.87
CA ASP A 496 -2.34 -15.06 -5.82
C ASP A 496 -3.18 -13.79 -5.60
N PHE A 497 -3.49 -13.01 -6.65
CA PHE A 497 -4.29 -11.79 -6.55
C PHE A 497 -5.24 -11.63 -7.75
N LEU A 498 -6.54 -11.55 -7.47
CA LEU A 498 -7.64 -11.68 -8.44
C LEU A 498 -8.65 -10.52 -8.35
N GLU A 499 -9.35 -10.27 -9.46
CA GLU A 499 -10.55 -9.42 -9.51
C GLU A 499 -11.65 -10.03 -10.41
N ARG A 500 -12.91 -9.64 -10.17
CA ARG A 500 -14.09 -10.00 -10.98
C ARG A 500 -14.31 -11.51 -11.08
N ASP A 501 -14.45 -12.05 -12.29
CA ASP A 501 -14.61 -13.50 -12.54
C ASP A 501 -13.22 -14.17 -12.54
N ALA A 502 -12.61 -14.25 -11.35
CA ALA A 502 -11.29 -14.85 -11.11
C ALA A 502 -10.19 -14.38 -12.08
N THR A 503 -10.23 -13.11 -12.51
CA THR A 503 -9.26 -12.55 -13.46
C THR A 503 -7.95 -12.26 -12.74
N VAL A 504 -6.87 -12.89 -13.20
CA VAL A 504 -5.54 -12.81 -12.57
C VAL A 504 -4.93 -11.41 -12.73
N ILE A 505 -4.56 -10.80 -11.60
CA ILE A 505 -3.72 -9.59 -11.52
C ILE A 505 -2.26 -10.01 -11.30
N GLU A 506 -2.01 -10.91 -10.35
CA GLU A 506 -0.72 -11.56 -10.04
C GLU A 506 -1.00 -13.04 -9.68
N GLY A 507 -0.06 -13.96 -9.93
CA GLY A 507 -0.19 -15.37 -9.53
C GLY A 507 -1.03 -16.23 -10.50
N THR A 508 -1.92 -17.06 -9.96
CA THR A 508 -2.88 -17.91 -10.69
C THR A 508 -4.28 -17.85 -10.07
N ASN A 509 -5.27 -18.49 -10.69
CA ASN A 509 -6.62 -18.67 -10.16
C ASN A 509 -7.02 -20.15 -9.97
N ASP A 510 -6.13 -21.11 -10.24
CA ASP A 510 -6.41 -22.56 -10.23
C ASP A 510 -7.13 -23.02 -8.94
N ASP A 511 -6.68 -22.53 -7.79
CA ASP A 511 -7.17 -22.87 -6.47
C ASP A 511 -8.58 -22.31 -6.19
N TYR A 512 -8.82 -21.04 -6.53
CA TYR A 512 -10.14 -20.43 -6.44
C TYR A 512 -11.16 -21.11 -7.36
N VAL A 513 -10.73 -21.51 -8.56
CA VAL A 513 -11.56 -22.26 -9.50
C VAL A 513 -11.86 -23.67 -8.95
N ALA A 514 -10.90 -24.32 -8.29
CA ALA A 514 -11.12 -25.61 -7.63
C ALA A 514 -12.08 -25.50 -6.43
N LEU A 515 -11.95 -24.46 -5.60
CA LEU A 515 -12.88 -24.14 -4.51
C LEU A 515 -14.32 -23.94 -5.04
N LEU A 516 -14.50 -23.09 -6.06
CA LEU A 516 -15.81 -22.86 -6.67
C LEU A 516 -16.35 -24.05 -7.48
N ALA A 517 -15.51 -25.03 -7.84
CA ALA A 517 -15.97 -26.31 -8.38
C ALA A 517 -16.46 -27.22 -7.26
N TYR A 518 -15.69 -27.38 -6.18
CA TYR A 518 -16.06 -28.15 -4.99
C TYR A 518 -17.41 -27.69 -4.42
N MET A 519 -17.61 -26.37 -4.28
CA MET A 519 -18.87 -25.80 -3.78
C MET A 519 -20.08 -26.04 -4.69
N ARG A 520 -19.88 -26.34 -5.99
CA ARG A 520 -20.98 -26.68 -6.92
C ARG A 520 -21.27 -28.17 -6.97
N GLU A 521 -20.39 -29.01 -6.41
CA GLU A 521 -20.51 -30.47 -6.39
C GLU A 521 -20.95 -31.02 -5.02
N ASN A 522 -21.09 -30.17 -3.99
CA ASN A 522 -21.41 -30.57 -2.62
C ASN A 522 -22.48 -29.63 -1.99
N ASP A 523 -23.17 -30.13 -0.97
CA ASP A 523 -24.21 -29.42 -0.21
C ASP A 523 -23.58 -28.69 1.00
N LEU A 524 -23.69 -27.35 1.04
CA LEU A 524 -23.09 -26.50 2.07
C LEU A 524 -23.88 -26.44 3.38
N SER A 525 -25.13 -26.92 3.40
CA SER A 525 -25.88 -27.08 4.66
C SER A 525 -25.25 -28.17 5.56
N GLN A 526 -24.42 -29.05 5.01
CA GLN A 526 -23.69 -30.07 5.77
C GLN A 526 -22.44 -29.49 6.46
N PRO A 527 -22.31 -29.57 7.80
CA PRO A 527 -21.16 -29.02 8.52
C PRO A 527 -19.79 -29.53 8.03
N ASP A 528 -19.65 -30.83 7.76
CA ASP A 528 -18.41 -31.42 7.25
C ASP A 528 -17.95 -30.83 5.89
N VAL A 529 -18.88 -30.32 5.07
CA VAL A 529 -18.61 -29.69 3.76
C VAL A 529 -18.27 -28.21 3.95
N TYR A 530 -19.04 -27.51 4.80
CA TYR A 530 -18.75 -26.14 5.20
C TYR A 530 -17.35 -26.01 5.82
N ASP A 531 -16.96 -26.91 6.72
CA ASP A 531 -15.63 -26.92 7.32
C ASP A 531 -14.50 -27.07 6.28
N GLN A 532 -14.72 -27.85 5.21
CA GLN A 532 -13.74 -27.96 4.11
C GLN A 532 -13.60 -26.65 3.31
N VAL A 533 -14.66 -25.86 3.19
CA VAL A 533 -14.64 -24.52 2.57
C VAL A 533 -14.06 -23.47 3.52
N ALA A 534 -14.47 -23.48 4.80
CA ALA A 534 -13.97 -22.60 5.84
C ALA A 534 -12.47 -22.80 6.15
N ASN A 535 -11.86 -23.91 5.72
CA ASN A 535 -10.41 -24.11 5.72
C ASN A 535 -9.69 -23.46 4.53
N GLN A 536 -10.39 -23.12 3.43
CA GLN A 536 -9.84 -22.48 2.23
C GLN A 536 -10.11 -20.96 2.18
N ILE A 537 -11.17 -20.48 2.85
CA ILE A 537 -11.50 -19.05 2.94
C ILE A 537 -11.33 -18.52 4.36
N ASP A 538 -10.98 -17.25 4.49
CA ASP A 538 -11.11 -16.53 5.75
C ASP A 538 -12.56 -16.07 5.93
N VAL A 539 -13.35 -16.90 6.62
CA VAL A 539 -14.78 -16.68 6.86
C VAL A 539 -15.04 -15.33 7.56
N ASN A 540 -14.16 -14.90 8.47
CA ASN A 540 -14.41 -13.67 9.25
C ASN A 540 -14.17 -12.43 8.40
N ASN A 541 -13.08 -12.39 7.64
CA ASN A 541 -12.81 -11.37 6.63
C ASN A 541 -13.91 -11.34 5.54
N PHE A 542 -14.37 -12.50 5.05
CA PHE A 542 -15.44 -12.56 4.06
C PHE A 542 -16.77 -12.02 4.59
N ILE A 543 -17.18 -12.40 5.81
CA ILE A 543 -18.40 -11.86 6.45
C ILE A 543 -18.31 -10.34 6.59
N ASP A 544 -17.18 -9.82 7.08
CA ASP A 544 -16.95 -8.38 7.24
C ASP A 544 -17.03 -7.63 5.89
N TYR A 545 -16.43 -8.18 4.84
CA TYR A 545 -16.44 -7.61 3.49
C TYR A 545 -17.85 -7.52 2.91
N GLN A 546 -18.63 -8.60 3.09
CA GLN A 546 -20.03 -8.66 2.65
C GLN A 546 -20.89 -7.65 3.43
N ILE A 547 -20.76 -7.60 4.75
CA ILE A 547 -21.45 -6.64 5.62
C ILE A 547 -21.15 -5.19 5.19
N ALA A 548 -19.87 -4.86 4.96
CA ALA A 548 -19.46 -3.52 4.53
C ALA A 548 -20.09 -3.12 3.18
N GLN A 549 -19.94 -3.96 2.14
CA GLN A 549 -20.47 -3.67 0.80
C GLN A 549 -22.02 -3.55 0.79
N ILE A 550 -22.70 -4.41 1.56
CA ILE A 550 -24.17 -4.38 1.71
C ILE A 550 -24.62 -3.12 2.45
N PHE A 551 -23.96 -2.74 3.55
CA PHE A 551 -24.32 -1.54 4.30
C PHE A 551 -24.16 -0.27 3.45
N VAL A 552 -22.97 -0.04 2.88
CA VAL A 552 -22.68 1.19 2.11
C VAL A 552 -23.46 1.31 0.79
N ARG A 553 -24.16 0.24 0.37
CA ARG A 553 -24.88 0.14 -0.91
C ARG A 553 -23.97 0.42 -2.11
N ASN A 554 -22.87 -0.34 -2.23
CA ASN A 554 -22.12 -0.40 -3.48
C ASN A 554 -22.92 -1.22 -4.51
N THR A 555 -23.29 -0.60 -5.64
CA THR A 555 -24.10 -1.26 -6.70
C THR A 555 -23.34 -1.45 -8.01
N ASP A 556 -22.02 -1.20 -8.02
CA ASP A 556 -21.11 -1.68 -9.07
C ASP A 556 -20.54 -3.05 -8.67
N TRP A 557 -20.34 -3.25 -7.37
CA TRP A 557 -20.29 -4.56 -6.71
C TRP A 557 -21.68 -5.27 -6.77
N PRO A 558 -21.76 -6.62 -6.77
CA PRO A 558 -20.68 -7.61 -6.63
C PRO A 558 -19.97 -8.01 -7.94
N GLY A 559 -20.53 -7.73 -9.13
CA GLY A 559 -19.94 -8.13 -10.41
C GLY A 559 -18.65 -7.38 -10.77
N ASN A 560 -18.48 -6.17 -10.24
CA ASN A 560 -17.28 -5.34 -10.35
C ASN A 560 -16.79 -4.93 -8.94
N ASN A 561 -15.70 -4.14 -8.86
CA ASN A 561 -15.13 -3.55 -7.65
C ASN A 561 -14.93 -4.54 -6.47
N ASN A 562 -14.70 -5.80 -6.83
CA ASN A 562 -14.27 -6.85 -5.92
C ASN A 562 -12.80 -7.18 -6.17
N ARG A 563 -12.08 -7.51 -5.10
CA ARG A 563 -10.66 -7.92 -5.12
C ARG A 563 -10.41 -8.94 -4.03
N TYR A 564 -9.66 -9.98 -4.36
CA TYR A 564 -9.39 -11.07 -3.43
C TYR A 564 -8.05 -11.73 -3.71
N TRP A 565 -7.41 -12.21 -2.66
CA TRP A 565 -6.02 -12.64 -2.66
C TRP A 565 -5.78 -13.78 -1.68
N ARG A 566 -4.62 -14.43 -1.81
CA ARG A 566 -4.03 -15.30 -0.78
C ARG A 566 -2.52 -15.43 -0.98
N GLU A 567 -1.86 -16.02 0.00
CA GLU A 567 -0.49 -16.51 -0.09
C GLU A 567 -0.46 -18.01 -0.44
N ARG A 568 0.44 -18.43 -1.34
CA ARG A 568 0.69 -19.84 -1.67
C ARG A 568 1.70 -20.46 -0.68
N PRO A 569 1.65 -21.80 -0.47
CA PRO A 569 0.68 -22.75 -1.02
C PRO A 569 -0.60 -22.89 -0.19
N ASP A 570 -0.55 -22.61 1.11
CA ASP A 570 -1.56 -23.02 2.10
C ASP A 570 -2.39 -21.85 2.67
N GLY A 571 -2.22 -20.63 2.15
CA GLY A 571 -2.94 -19.44 2.62
C GLY A 571 -4.42 -19.42 2.21
N LYS A 572 -5.24 -18.81 3.05
CA LYS A 572 -6.69 -18.66 2.83
C LYS A 572 -7.01 -17.49 1.92
N TRP A 573 -8.09 -17.62 1.14
CA TRP A 573 -8.67 -16.51 0.38
C TRP A 573 -9.23 -15.43 1.32
N ARG A 574 -8.80 -14.19 1.08
CA ARG A 574 -9.26 -12.95 1.73
C ARG A 574 -9.72 -11.93 0.70
N TRP A 575 -10.65 -11.07 1.09
CA TRP A 575 -11.23 -10.02 0.27
C TRP A 575 -10.79 -8.64 0.74
N SER A 576 -10.35 -7.83 -0.22
CA SER A 576 -9.85 -6.47 -0.02
C SER A 576 -10.89 -5.47 -0.52
N VAL A 577 -11.22 -4.47 0.29
CA VAL A 577 -12.20 -3.44 -0.08
C VAL A 577 -11.59 -2.49 -1.10
N TYR A 578 -12.28 -2.30 -2.22
CA TYR A 578 -11.78 -1.53 -3.36
C TYR A 578 -12.90 -0.76 -4.05
N ASP A 579 -12.62 0.50 -4.38
CA ASP A 579 -13.45 1.34 -5.27
C ASP A 579 -14.91 1.50 -4.81
N LEU A 580 -15.09 2.21 -3.68
CA LEU A 580 -16.38 2.47 -3.04
C LEU A 580 -17.02 3.81 -3.46
N ASP A 581 -16.57 4.48 -4.51
CA ASP A 581 -17.15 5.78 -4.87
C ASP A 581 -18.56 5.68 -5.49
N PHE A 582 -18.92 4.53 -6.06
CA PHE A 582 -20.27 4.25 -6.61
C PHE A 582 -21.23 3.69 -5.53
N ALA A 583 -21.28 4.36 -4.37
CA ALA A 583 -22.02 3.92 -3.19
C ALA A 583 -22.64 5.10 -2.41
N PHE A 584 -23.41 4.80 -1.35
CA PHE A 584 -23.79 5.75 -0.29
C PHE A 584 -24.62 6.96 -0.79
N ASP A 585 -25.56 6.71 -1.70
CA ASP A 585 -26.30 7.75 -2.47
C ASP A 585 -25.39 8.70 -3.29
N LEU A 586 -24.45 8.13 -4.06
CA LEU A 586 -23.89 8.83 -5.23
C LEU A 586 -25.00 9.04 -6.29
N PRO A 587 -25.19 10.26 -6.84
CA PRO A 587 -26.13 10.49 -7.92
C PRO A 587 -25.87 9.60 -9.15
N GLY A 588 -26.88 8.79 -9.53
CA GLY A 588 -26.80 7.85 -10.65
C GLY A 588 -26.45 6.41 -10.28
N ALA A 589 -26.21 6.10 -9.00
CA ALA A 589 -26.17 4.73 -8.50
C ALA A 589 -27.55 4.04 -8.59
N ILE A 590 -27.59 2.71 -8.45
CA ILE A 590 -28.84 1.94 -8.49
C ILE A 590 -29.58 2.09 -7.14
N GLY A 591 -30.91 2.23 -7.22
CA GLY A 591 -31.79 2.35 -6.06
C GLY A 591 -31.61 3.62 -5.23
N THR A 592 -32.21 3.62 -4.04
CA THR A 592 -32.11 4.69 -3.03
C THR A 592 -31.46 4.15 -1.75
N VAL A 593 -31.39 4.94 -0.67
CA VAL A 593 -31.06 4.45 0.68
C VAL A 593 -31.85 3.19 1.09
N ALA A 594 -33.06 2.99 0.56
CA ALA A 594 -33.93 1.86 0.83
C ALA A 594 -33.55 0.55 0.11
N HIS A 595 -32.61 0.56 -0.83
CA HIS A 595 -32.30 -0.60 -1.69
C HIS A 595 -31.94 -1.89 -0.91
N HIS A 596 -32.57 -3.00 -1.26
CA HIS A 596 -32.43 -4.31 -0.60
C HIS A 596 -31.14 -5.06 -1.01
N THR A 597 -29.98 -4.45 -0.73
CA THR A 597 -28.65 -4.91 -1.23
C THR A 597 -28.27 -6.34 -0.83
N LEU A 598 -28.80 -6.88 0.27
CA LEU A 598 -28.57 -8.27 0.66
C LEU A 598 -29.13 -9.25 -0.39
N ALA A 599 -30.41 -9.09 -0.76
CA ALA A 599 -31.04 -9.95 -1.78
C ALA A 599 -30.35 -9.80 -3.15
N PHE A 600 -30.02 -8.58 -3.54
CA PHE A 600 -29.24 -8.26 -4.75
C PHE A 600 -27.85 -8.93 -4.77
N ALA A 601 -27.19 -9.04 -3.61
CA ALA A 601 -25.91 -9.73 -3.43
C ALA A 601 -26.02 -11.27 -3.40
N THR A 602 -27.23 -11.80 -3.25
CA THR A 602 -27.53 -13.25 -3.24
C THR A 602 -28.30 -13.74 -4.47
N GLU A 603 -28.74 -12.84 -5.36
CA GLU A 603 -29.62 -13.16 -6.48
C GLU A 603 -29.05 -14.26 -7.40
N PRO A 604 -29.79 -15.36 -7.66
CA PRO A 604 -29.31 -16.46 -8.46
C PRO A 604 -29.51 -16.25 -9.97
N GLY A 605 -28.54 -16.66 -10.79
CA GLY A 605 -28.71 -16.76 -12.24
C GLY A 605 -28.56 -15.46 -13.05
N GLY A 606 -28.08 -14.36 -12.44
CA GLY A 606 -27.72 -13.14 -13.16
C GLY A 606 -26.68 -13.40 -14.27
N THR A 607 -26.85 -12.81 -15.45
CA THR A 607 -26.02 -13.14 -16.64
C THR A 607 -25.00 -12.06 -17.03
N SER A 608 -25.01 -10.91 -16.37
CA SER A 608 -24.13 -9.77 -16.67
C SER A 608 -23.96 -8.88 -15.43
N TRP A 609 -23.17 -7.80 -15.55
CA TRP A 609 -23.23 -6.67 -14.63
C TRP A 609 -24.69 -6.23 -14.37
N PRO A 610 -25.07 -5.85 -13.13
CA PRO A 610 -24.19 -5.61 -11.98
C PRO A 610 -23.90 -6.85 -11.10
N ASN A 611 -24.75 -7.87 -11.10
CA ASN A 611 -24.68 -9.04 -10.19
C ASN A 611 -24.70 -10.40 -10.94
N PRO A 612 -23.71 -10.68 -11.81
CA PRO A 612 -23.62 -11.95 -12.53
C PRO A 612 -23.43 -13.14 -11.57
N ASP A 613 -23.89 -14.33 -11.96
CA ASP A 613 -24.04 -15.50 -11.09
C ASP A 613 -22.78 -15.87 -10.28
N TYR A 614 -21.59 -15.77 -10.88
CA TYR A 614 -20.32 -16.06 -10.20
C TYR A 614 -20.07 -15.16 -8.97
N SER A 615 -20.65 -13.95 -8.95
CA SER A 615 -20.39 -12.92 -7.95
C SER A 615 -21.32 -13.01 -6.73
N THR A 616 -22.56 -13.51 -6.93
CA THR A 616 -23.51 -13.77 -5.84
C THR A 616 -23.40 -15.20 -5.30
N PHE A 617 -22.88 -16.14 -6.10
CA PHE A 617 -22.78 -17.57 -5.77
C PHE A 617 -22.10 -17.81 -4.41
N LEU A 618 -20.96 -17.18 -4.12
CA LEU A 618 -20.21 -17.48 -2.90
C LEU A 618 -20.98 -17.10 -1.62
N LEU A 619 -21.59 -15.90 -1.57
CA LEU A 619 -22.38 -15.47 -0.41
C LEU A 619 -23.64 -16.35 -0.26
N ARG A 620 -24.44 -16.50 -1.32
CA ARG A 620 -25.75 -17.18 -1.22
C ARG A 620 -25.60 -18.64 -0.77
N THR A 621 -24.57 -19.32 -1.26
CA THR A 621 -24.30 -20.74 -0.92
C THR A 621 -23.72 -20.90 0.49
N LEU A 622 -22.99 -19.90 1.00
CA LEU A 622 -22.52 -19.93 2.39
C LEU A 622 -23.65 -19.66 3.39
N LEU A 623 -24.65 -18.85 3.04
CA LEU A 623 -25.84 -18.60 3.87
C LEU A 623 -26.77 -19.82 4.02
N GLU A 624 -26.60 -20.86 3.20
CA GLU A 624 -27.25 -22.18 3.37
C GLU A 624 -26.75 -22.90 4.64
N ASN A 625 -25.58 -22.54 5.17
CA ASN A 625 -25.04 -23.08 6.41
C ASN A 625 -25.48 -22.26 7.64
N ASP A 626 -26.05 -22.94 8.63
CA ASP A 626 -26.58 -22.30 9.85
C ASP A 626 -25.52 -21.52 10.63
N SER A 627 -24.33 -22.09 10.84
CA SER A 627 -23.23 -21.46 11.59
C SER A 627 -22.71 -20.19 10.90
N PHE A 628 -22.57 -20.23 9.57
CA PHE A 628 -22.21 -19.05 8.78
C PHE A 628 -23.31 -17.97 8.86
N ARG A 629 -24.57 -18.37 8.69
CA ARG A 629 -25.73 -17.46 8.69
C ARG A 629 -25.92 -16.77 10.04
N GLU A 630 -25.84 -17.50 11.14
CA GLU A 630 -25.91 -16.95 12.51
C GLU A 630 -24.75 -16.00 12.81
N THR A 631 -23.53 -16.36 12.40
CA THR A 631 -22.34 -15.49 12.53
C THR A 631 -22.50 -14.22 11.68
N PHE A 632 -23.04 -14.33 10.47
CA PHE A 632 -23.30 -13.18 9.59
C PHE A 632 -24.33 -12.23 10.20
N ILE A 633 -25.49 -12.74 10.65
CA ILE A 633 -26.57 -11.93 11.23
C ILE A 633 -26.13 -11.25 12.53
N SER A 634 -25.56 -12.00 13.47
CA SER A 634 -25.11 -11.47 14.76
C SER A 634 -23.99 -10.43 14.62
N ARG A 635 -23.10 -10.59 13.63
CA ARG A 635 -22.04 -9.61 13.35
C ARG A 635 -22.55 -8.39 12.60
N PHE A 636 -23.53 -8.53 11.72
CA PHE A 636 -24.20 -7.38 11.11
C PHE A 636 -24.91 -6.56 12.20
N ALA A 637 -25.60 -7.21 13.14
CA ALA A 637 -26.17 -6.55 14.32
C ALA A 637 -25.10 -5.79 15.12
N HIS A 638 -23.96 -6.42 15.45
CA HIS A 638 -22.88 -5.72 16.15
C HIS A 638 -22.43 -4.45 15.41
N TYR A 639 -22.11 -4.54 14.12
CA TYR A 639 -21.62 -3.37 13.35
C TYR A 639 -22.69 -2.27 13.19
N LEU A 640 -23.98 -2.60 13.12
CA LEU A 640 -25.09 -1.61 13.15
C LEU A 640 -25.15 -0.81 14.46
N ASN A 641 -24.63 -1.36 15.57
CA ASN A 641 -24.56 -0.69 16.88
C ASN A 641 -23.18 -0.10 17.20
N THR A 642 -22.20 -0.23 16.30
CA THR A 642 -20.84 0.30 16.45
C THR A 642 -20.45 1.15 15.23
N ASN A 643 -19.70 0.61 14.28
CA ASN A 643 -19.14 1.35 13.15
C ASN A 643 -20.19 2.00 12.22
N PHE A 644 -21.42 1.47 12.19
CA PHE A 644 -22.52 1.97 11.35
C PHE A 644 -23.61 2.71 12.13
N GLU A 645 -23.34 3.09 13.38
CA GLU A 645 -24.18 4.00 14.17
C GLU A 645 -24.25 5.38 13.47
N SER A 646 -25.44 5.99 13.44
CA SER A 646 -25.72 7.19 12.66
C SER A 646 -24.87 8.41 13.04
N ASP A 647 -24.76 8.73 14.33
CA ASP A 647 -24.00 9.90 14.79
C ASP A 647 -22.48 9.71 14.56
N LEU A 648 -21.94 8.50 14.71
CA LEU A 648 -20.55 8.18 14.37
C LEU A 648 -20.26 8.32 12.86
N VAL A 649 -21.15 7.79 12.02
CA VAL A 649 -21.00 7.88 10.55
C VAL A 649 -21.11 9.34 10.09
N ILE A 650 -22.05 10.12 10.65
CA ILE A 650 -22.19 11.56 10.38
C ILE A 650 -20.97 12.35 10.87
N GLN A 651 -20.44 12.04 12.06
CA GLN A 651 -19.21 12.66 12.57
C GLN A 651 -18.01 12.39 11.64
N THR A 652 -17.89 11.18 11.10
CA THR A 652 -16.84 10.82 10.14
C THR A 652 -16.96 11.63 8.84
N ILE A 653 -18.19 11.78 8.32
CA ILE A 653 -18.48 12.63 7.15
C ILE A 653 -18.11 14.10 7.44
N ASP A 654 -18.52 14.64 8.59
CA ASP A 654 -18.30 16.04 8.97
C ASP A 654 -16.81 16.35 9.15
N ASN A 655 -16.05 15.46 9.80
CA ASN A 655 -14.61 15.59 9.96
C ASN A 655 -13.89 15.65 8.60
N MET A 656 -14.21 14.75 7.67
CA MET A 656 -13.55 14.70 6.37
C MET A 656 -13.98 15.86 5.45
N ALA A 657 -15.24 16.27 5.51
CA ALA A 657 -15.72 17.45 4.80
C ALA A 657 -15.03 18.73 5.31
N ALA A 658 -14.87 18.88 6.63
CA ALA A 658 -14.22 20.05 7.24
C ALA A 658 -12.74 20.21 6.84
N VAL A 659 -12.03 19.10 6.61
CA VAL A 659 -10.62 19.12 6.15
C VAL A 659 -10.46 19.71 4.75
N ILE A 660 -11.39 19.44 3.82
CA ILE A 660 -11.27 19.93 2.43
C ILE A 660 -12.10 21.18 2.11
N ALA A 661 -13.05 21.55 2.97
CA ALA A 661 -13.93 22.71 2.78
C ALA A 661 -13.20 24.04 2.45
N PRO A 662 -12.01 24.36 3.02
CA PRO A 662 -11.26 25.57 2.67
C PRO A 662 -10.77 25.59 1.22
N GLU A 663 -10.45 24.42 0.66
CA GLU A 663 -9.89 24.26 -0.70
C GLU A 663 -10.96 24.22 -1.79
N MET A 664 -12.19 23.87 -1.44
CA MET A 664 -13.29 23.70 -2.40
C MET A 664 -13.53 24.90 -3.33
N PRO A 665 -13.46 26.18 -2.90
CA PRO A 665 -13.60 27.33 -3.80
C PRO A 665 -12.56 27.34 -4.93
N SER A 666 -11.29 27.07 -4.60
CA SER A 666 -10.18 27.00 -5.57
C SER A 666 -10.35 25.81 -6.52
N HIS A 667 -10.77 24.67 -5.98
CA HIS A 667 -11.08 23.46 -6.77
C HIS A 667 -12.21 23.72 -7.78
N ILE A 668 -13.27 24.39 -7.35
CA ILE A 668 -14.45 24.71 -8.15
C ILE A 668 -14.11 25.73 -9.25
N ASP A 669 -13.35 26.79 -8.96
CA ASP A 669 -12.88 27.74 -9.98
C ASP A 669 -12.04 27.02 -11.06
N ARG A 670 -11.21 26.06 -10.65
CA ARG A 670 -10.32 25.32 -11.55
C ARG A 670 -11.02 24.29 -12.46
N TRP A 671 -12.14 23.71 -12.03
CA TRP A 671 -12.77 22.56 -12.72
C TRP A 671 -14.27 22.70 -13.03
N GLY A 672 -15.01 23.60 -12.37
CA GLY A 672 -16.47 23.67 -12.45
C GLY A 672 -17.19 22.40 -11.95
N ALA A 673 -16.51 21.62 -11.10
CA ALA A 673 -16.95 20.32 -10.62
C ALA A 673 -16.53 20.09 -9.15
N PRO A 674 -17.44 20.16 -8.16
CA PRO A 674 -18.87 20.52 -8.26
C PRO A 674 -19.14 21.88 -8.92
N VAL A 675 -20.37 22.09 -9.39
CA VAL A 675 -20.72 23.32 -10.15
C VAL A 675 -20.60 24.59 -9.31
N ASP A 676 -20.84 24.50 -8.01
CA ASP A 676 -20.64 25.54 -7.00
C ASP A 676 -20.57 24.92 -5.59
N ILE A 677 -20.34 25.77 -4.59
CA ILE A 677 -20.21 25.36 -3.18
C ILE A 677 -21.56 24.98 -2.55
N GLU A 678 -22.68 25.49 -3.04
CA GLU A 678 -24.01 25.08 -2.56
C GLU A 678 -24.25 23.62 -2.96
N LYS A 679 -23.91 23.25 -4.21
CA LYS A 679 -24.00 21.86 -4.67
C LYS A 679 -23.05 20.91 -3.93
N TRP A 680 -21.83 21.33 -3.60
CA TRP A 680 -20.95 20.49 -2.75
C TRP A 680 -21.60 20.18 -1.39
N ASN A 681 -22.22 21.17 -0.75
CA ASN A 681 -22.93 20.96 0.51
C ASN A 681 -24.15 20.03 0.36
N GLU A 682 -24.93 20.13 -0.73
CA GLU A 682 -26.05 19.19 -1.00
C GLU A 682 -25.60 17.72 -1.08
N GLU A 683 -24.43 17.46 -1.66
CA GLU A 683 -23.88 16.11 -1.79
C GLU A 683 -23.40 15.57 -0.43
N VAL A 684 -22.80 16.42 0.41
CA VAL A 684 -22.45 16.06 1.80
C VAL A 684 -23.71 15.82 2.65
N ASP A 685 -24.73 16.67 2.53
CA ASP A 685 -26.04 16.47 3.19
C ASP A 685 -26.76 15.21 2.71
N THR A 686 -26.51 14.77 1.47
CA THR A 686 -27.03 13.51 0.96
C THR A 686 -26.32 12.31 1.57
N MET A 687 -25.00 12.39 1.81
CA MET A 687 -24.29 11.39 2.61
C MET A 687 -24.79 11.37 4.06
N ARG A 688 -25.01 12.52 4.71
CA ARG A 688 -25.58 12.60 6.07
C ARG A 688 -26.98 11.96 6.15
N ARG A 689 -27.81 12.13 5.12
CA ARG A 689 -29.14 11.50 5.03
C ARG A 689 -29.05 9.99 4.91
N PHE A 690 -28.19 9.48 4.02
CA PHE A 690 -27.95 8.04 3.89
C PHE A 690 -27.48 7.45 5.23
N ALA A 691 -26.51 8.08 5.90
CA ALA A 691 -25.98 7.63 7.19
C ALA A 691 -27.09 7.46 8.26
N LYS A 692 -28.02 8.42 8.32
CA LYS A 692 -29.14 8.46 9.26
C LYS A 692 -30.25 7.44 8.95
N GLU A 693 -30.53 7.18 7.68
CA GLU A 693 -31.70 6.39 7.26
C GLU A 693 -31.32 4.92 6.95
N ARG A 694 -30.07 4.63 6.58
CA ARG A 694 -29.62 3.30 6.15
C ARG A 694 -29.70 2.20 7.23
N PRO A 695 -29.34 2.43 8.52
CA PRO A 695 -29.36 1.37 9.53
C PRO A 695 -30.75 0.73 9.70
N ASP A 696 -31.81 1.55 9.73
CA ASP A 696 -33.20 1.10 9.83
C ASP A 696 -33.61 0.19 8.66
N PHE A 697 -33.29 0.60 7.42
CA PHE A 697 -33.55 -0.23 6.23
C PHE A 697 -32.78 -1.54 6.28
N VAL A 698 -31.48 -1.52 6.62
CA VAL A 698 -30.66 -2.74 6.68
C VAL A 698 -31.12 -3.69 7.78
N GLN A 699 -31.50 -3.19 8.95
CA GLN A 699 -32.11 -3.99 10.02
C GLN A 699 -33.41 -4.66 9.56
N ALA A 700 -34.28 -3.92 8.86
CA ALA A 700 -35.52 -4.45 8.30
C ALA A 700 -35.29 -5.49 7.20
N HIS A 701 -34.29 -5.29 6.33
CA HIS A 701 -33.87 -6.25 5.32
C HIS A 701 -33.38 -7.56 5.96
N LEU A 702 -32.60 -7.49 7.04
CA LEU A 702 -32.14 -8.68 7.78
C LEU A 702 -33.31 -9.45 8.40
N LEU A 703 -34.26 -8.74 9.04
CA LEU A 703 -35.47 -9.33 9.61
C LEU A 703 -36.33 -10.05 8.55
N SER A 704 -36.54 -9.40 7.40
CA SER A 704 -37.40 -9.94 6.34
C SER A 704 -36.71 -11.01 5.46
N TYR A 705 -35.39 -10.98 5.31
CA TYR A 705 -34.65 -11.95 4.48
C TYR A 705 -34.39 -13.28 5.21
N PHE A 706 -34.29 -13.25 6.54
CA PHE A 706 -34.00 -14.42 7.38
C PHE A 706 -35.20 -14.91 8.23
N ASP A 707 -36.39 -14.34 8.04
CA ASP A 707 -37.65 -14.66 8.77
C ASP A 707 -37.51 -14.66 10.30
N LEU A 708 -36.82 -13.65 10.82
CA LEU A 708 -36.50 -13.49 12.24
C LEU A 708 -37.70 -12.87 12.98
N ARG A 709 -38.06 -13.36 14.19
CA ARG A 709 -39.30 -12.91 14.89
C ARG A 709 -39.25 -11.45 15.37
N GLY A 710 -38.07 -10.86 15.47
CA GLY A 710 -37.86 -9.50 15.93
C GLY A 710 -36.42 -9.22 16.36
N ILE A 711 -36.30 -8.27 17.28
CA ILE A 711 -35.04 -7.79 17.87
C ILE A 711 -35.20 -7.68 19.40
N GLY A 712 -34.15 -7.27 20.10
CA GLY A 712 -34.14 -6.94 21.53
C GLY A 712 -33.02 -5.94 21.85
N GLU A 713 -33.25 -5.06 22.81
CA GLU A 713 -32.26 -4.09 23.28
C GLU A 713 -31.36 -4.76 24.33
N MET A 714 -30.05 -4.76 24.10
CA MET A 714 -29.02 -5.24 25.02
C MET A 714 -28.23 -4.03 25.54
N THR A 715 -28.27 -3.80 26.85
CA THR A 715 -27.54 -2.71 27.51
C THR A 715 -26.49 -3.27 28.48
N ILE A 716 -25.27 -2.72 28.45
CA ILE A 716 -24.23 -3.03 29.44
C ILE A 716 -24.58 -2.33 30.76
N ALA A 717 -25.09 -3.06 31.75
CA ALA A 717 -25.44 -2.50 33.06
C ALA A 717 -24.18 -2.27 33.92
N THR A 718 -23.25 -3.22 33.93
CA THR A 718 -21.90 -3.05 34.50
C THR A 718 -20.86 -3.81 33.66
N VAL A 719 -19.62 -3.32 33.65
CA VAL A 719 -18.47 -4.00 33.06
C VAL A 719 -17.22 -3.64 33.86
N ASP A 720 -16.32 -4.60 34.06
CA ASP A 720 -14.98 -4.39 34.61
C ASP A 720 -14.12 -3.66 33.56
N PRO A 721 -13.59 -2.44 33.84
CA PRO A 721 -12.84 -1.65 32.86
C PRO A 721 -11.59 -2.31 32.28
N ASP A 722 -11.02 -3.32 32.96
CA ASP A 722 -9.85 -4.06 32.47
C ASP A 722 -10.24 -5.32 31.67
N LEU A 723 -11.54 -5.61 31.48
CA LEU A 723 -12.03 -6.85 30.87
C LEU A 723 -11.77 -6.95 29.36
N LYS A 724 -11.11 -8.03 28.95
CA LYS A 724 -11.02 -8.45 27.54
C LYS A 724 -12.12 -9.45 27.18
N TRP A 725 -13.08 -8.98 26.38
CA TRP A 725 -14.30 -9.70 25.99
C TRP A 725 -14.74 -9.33 24.57
N LYS A 726 -15.61 -10.15 24.00
CA LYS A 726 -16.08 -10.06 22.63
C LYS A 726 -17.59 -10.25 22.54
N ILE A 727 -18.19 -9.67 21.49
CA ILE A 727 -19.57 -9.93 21.07
C ILE A 727 -19.61 -10.19 19.55
N ALA A 728 -20.34 -11.20 19.10
CA ALA A 728 -20.34 -11.67 17.70
C ALA A 728 -18.92 -11.94 17.12
N GLY A 729 -17.98 -12.35 17.98
CA GLY A 729 -16.56 -12.53 17.69
C GLY A 729 -15.72 -11.25 17.54
N ARG A 730 -16.31 -10.06 17.65
CA ARG A 730 -15.65 -8.74 17.58
C ARG A 730 -15.30 -8.22 18.97
N ASP A 731 -14.26 -7.40 19.07
CA ASP A 731 -13.82 -6.82 20.34
C ASP A 731 -14.91 -5.88 20.89
N ALA A 732 -15.18 -6.00 22.18
CA ALA A 732 -16.19 -5.24 22.90
C ALA A 732 -15.61 -4.53 24.14
N SER A 733 -14.31 -4.63 24.38
CA SER A 733 -13.64 -4.10 25.58
C SER A 733 -13.79 -2.61 25.82
N ASP A 734 -13.92 -1.82 24.75
CA ASP A 734 -14.02 -0.36 24.86
C ASP A 734 -15.49 0.11 24.98
N LEU A 735 -16.48 -0.81 24.99
CA LEU A 735 -17.90 -0.46 25.17
C LEU A 735 -18.19 -0.16 26.66
N PRO A 736 -18.62 1.08 27.01
CA PRO A 736 -18.80 1.48 28.40
C PRO A 736 -20.11 0.96 29.01
N ALA A 737 -20.15 0.86 30.35
CA ALA A 737 -21.41 0.70 31.07
C ALA A 737 -22.38 1.86 30.73
N GLY A 738 -23.60 1.50 30.33
CA GLY A 738 -24.61 2.39 29.75
C GLY A 738 -24.66 2.40 28.22
N TRP A 739 -23.76 1.71 27.51
CA TRP A 739 -23.93 1.43 26.07
C TRP A 739 -25.07 0.44 25.84
N SER A 740 -25.83 0.67 24.78
CA SER A 740 -27.02 -0.09 24.39
C SER A 740 -26.98 -0.39 22.89
N GLY A 741 -27.26 -1.64 22.51
CA GLY A 741 -27.33 -2.07 21.11
C GLY A 741 -28.50 -3.03 20.85
N THR A 742 -29.00 -3.02 19.62
CA THR A 742 -30.14 -3.83 19.16
C THR A 742 -29.68 -5.09 18.45
N TYR A 743 -30.15 -6.26 18.90
CA TYR A 743 -29.78 -7.58 18.34
C TYR A 743 -31.03 -8.37 17.95
N PHE A 744 -30.92 -9.25 16.95
CA PHE A 744 -32.05 -10.06 16.46
C PHE A 744 -32.45 -11.17 17.45
N THR A 745 -33.75 -11.48 17.52
CA THR A 745 -34.22 -12.72 18.15
C THR A 745 -33.83 -13.93 17.29
N ASP A 746 -33.91 -15.13 17.87
CA ASP A 746 -33.73 -16.41 17.15
C ASP A 746 -32.32 -16.65 16.56
N THR A 747 -31.43 -15.65 16.64
CA THR A 747 -30.02 -15.74 16.26
C THR A 747 -29.16 -15.83 17.52
N PRO A 748 -28.32 -16.87 17.69
CA PRO A 748 -27.36 -16.94 18.78
C PRO A 748 -26.33 -15.80 18.68
N ILE A 749 -26.11 -15.10 19.79
CA ILE A 749 -25.09 -14.06 19.94
C ILE A 749 -23.89 -14.66 20.68
N ASP A 750 -22.74 -14.78 20.02
CA ASP A 750 -21.47 -15.12 20.71
C ASP A 750 -21.12 -14.03 21.70
N VAL A 751 -20.83 -14.41 22.95
CA VAL A 751 -20.24 -13.55 23.99
C VAL A 751 -19.08 -14.32 24.61
N SER A 752 -17.85 -13.94 24.27
CA SER A 752 -16.66 -14.75 24.52
C SER A 752 -15.53 -13.96 25.20
N PHE A 753 -14.72 -14.63 26.02
CA PHE A 753 -13.75 -14.00 26.94
C PHE A 753 -12.33 -14.56 26.71
N PRO A 754 -11.53 -13.98 25.78
CA PRO A 754 -10.29 -14.60 25.29
C PRO A 754 -9.22 -14.92 26.34
N GLU A 755 -9.22 -14.23 27.49
CA GLU A 755 -8.20 -14.36 28.53
C GLU A 755 -8.68 -15.15 29.77
N LEU A 756 -9.94 -15.60 29.81
CA LEU A 756 -10.57 -16.16 31.02
C LEU A 756 -10.95 -17.65 30.83
N GLU A 757 -10.17 -18.54 31.44
CA GLU A 757 -10.36 -20.01 31.31
C GLU A 757 -11.71 -20.53 31.84
N GLN A 758 -12.38 -19.79 32.73
CA GLN A 758 -13.67 -20.18 33.33
C GLN A 758 -14.53 -18.94 33.63
N ILE A 759 -15.72 -18.90 33.04
CA ILE A 759 -16.78 -17.93 33.31
C ILE A 759 -18.07 -18.70 33.66
N GLN A 760 -18.76 -18.25 34.69
CA GLN A 760 -20.14 -18.64 34.99
C GLN A 760 -21.08 -17.58 34.41
N ILE A 761 -22.15 -18.02 33.74
CA ILE A 761 -23.17 -17.18 33.12
C ILE A 761 -24.51 -17.55 33.77
N ASP A 762 -25.21 -16.58 34.34
CA ASP A 762 -26.55 -16.75 34.92
C ASP A 762 -27.55 -15.81 34.21
N SER A 763 -28.74 -16.29 33.85
CA SER A 763 -29.85 -15.48 33.31
C SER A 763 -30.93 -15.30 34.37
N SER A 764 -31.43 -14.09 34.58
CA SER A 764 -32.49 -13.83 35.57
C SER A 764 -33.88 -14.34 35.11
N ASP A 765 -34.08 -14.48 33.79
CA ASP A 765 -35.20 -15.18 33.18
C ASP A 765 -34.76 -15.93 31.91
N GLU A 766 -34.53 -17.23 32.05
CA GLU A 766 -34.15 -18.15 30.96
C GLU A 766 -35.19 -18.26 29.84
N THR A 767 -36.44 -17.79 30.04
CA THR A 767 -37.46 -17.79 28.98
C THR A 767 -37.35 -16.58 28.04
N VAL A 768 -36.72 -15.50 28.51
CA VAL A 768 -36.44 -14.30 27.71
C VAL A 768 -35.10 -14.43 26.99
N VAL A 769 -34.09 -15.01 27.66
CA VAL A 769 -32.76 -15.26 27.11
C VAL A 769 -32.26 -16.64 27.55
N GLU A 770 -32.18 -17.56 26.59
CA GLU A 770 -31.55 -18.88 26.77
C GLU A 770 -30.01 -18.75 26.64
N ILE A 771 -29.27 -19.54 27.43
CA ILE A 771 -27.81 -19.62 27.39
C ILE A 771 -27.41 -20.94 26.73
N GLY A 772 -26.77 -20.88 25.56
CA GLY A 772 -26.33 -22.04 24.79
C GLY A 772 -25.06 -22.72 25.34
N GLU A 773 -24.73 -23.92 24.83
CA GLU A 773 -23.66 -24.78 25.36
C GLU A 773 -22.25 -24.15 25.34
N ASN A 774 -22.02 -23.08 24.57
CA ASN A 774 -20.77 -22.33 24.50
C ASN A 774 -20.84 -20.92 25.14
N GLY A 775 -21.92 -20.60 25.86
CA GLY A 775 -22.15 -19.26 26.43
C GLY A 775 -22.75 -18.24 25.46
N THR A 776 -23.23 -18.70 24.30
CA THR A 776 -24.04 -17.88 23.39
C THR A 776 -25.35 -17.45 24.04
N LEU A 777 -25.81 -16.24 23.75
CA LEU A 777 -27.10 -15.71 24.22
C LEU A 777 -28.14 -15.82 23.10
N LEU A 778 -29.30 -16.42 23.38
CA LEU A 778 -30.39 -16.56 22.42
C LEU A 778 -31.64 -15.83 22.94
N LEU A 779 -31.98 -14.73 22.28
CA LEU A 779 -33.15 -13.90 22.62
C LEU A 779 -34.43 -14.58 22.12
N GLN A 780 -35.40 -14.82 23.03
CA GLN A 780 -36.61 -15.59 22.76
C GLN A 780 -37.90 -14.83 23.10
N GLU A 781 -38.48 -15.03 24.30
CA GLU A 781 -39.83 -14.56 24.60
C GLU A 781 -39.87 -13.13 25.13
N LYS A 782 -41.05 -12.51 24.96
CA LYS A 782 -41.28 -11.11 25.31
C LYS A 782 -41.16 -10.85 26.82
N GLY A 783 -40.00 -10.36 27.26
CA GLY A 783 -39.78 -9.94 28.64
C GLY A 783 -38.52 -9.11 28.82
N PHE A 784 -37.98 -9.17 30.04
CA PHE A 784 -36.73 -8.53 30.44
C PHE A 784 -35.90 -9.55 31.23
N SER A 785 -34.61 -9.68 30.90
CA SER A 785 -33.65 -10.50 31.67
C SER A 785 -32.38 -9.70 31.98
N THR A 786 -31.64 -10.16 32.98
CA THR A 786 -30.30 -9.71 33.34
C THR A 786 -29.38 -10.90 33.25
N ILE A 787 -28.31 -10.78 32.45
CA ILE A 787 -27.29 -11.80 32.24
C ILE A 787 -26.05 -11.39 33.03
N THR A 788 -25.65 -12.20 34.00
CA THR A 788 -24.50 -11.94 34.86
C THR A 788 -23.36 -12.89 34.49
N PHE A 789 -22.24 -12.33 34.03
CA PHE A 789 -20.99 -13.05 33.77
C PHE A 789 -20.06 -12.88 34.95
N SER A 790 -19.61 -13.98 35.55
CA SER A 790 -18.80 -13.97 36.75
C SER A 790 -17.63 -14.93 36.70
N THR A 791 -16.53 -14.52 37.32
CA THR A 791 -15.43 -15.42 37.72
C THR A 791 -15.73 -15.98 39.11
N ALA A 792 -14.89 -16.88 39.63
CA ALA A 792 -15.12 -17.63 40.87
C ALA A 792 -15.35 -16.80 42.16
N ASN A 793 -15.23 -15.47 42.15
CA ASN A 793 -15.61 -14.59 43.28
C ASN A 793 -16.27 -13.26 42.87
N GLU A 794 -16.18 -12.81 41.62
CA GLU A 794 -16.50 -11.43 41.21
C GLU A 794 -17.22 -11.39 39.84
N VAL A 795 -18.20 -10.50 39.71
CA VAL A 795 -18.92 -10.21 38.45
C VAL A 795 -18.04 -9.33 37.58
N VAL A 796 -17.86 -9.70 36.31
CA VAL A 796 -17.02 -8.97 35.34
C VAL A 796 -17.83 -8.26 34.26
N LEU A 797 -19.02 -8.75 33.94
CA LEU A 797 -19.95 -8.13 32.99
C LEU A 797 -21.39 -8.43 33.43
N GLU A 798 -22.26 -7.43 33.37
CA GLU A 798 -23.71 -7.57 33.56
C GLU A 798 -24.42 -6.89 32.40
N LEU A 799 -25.24 -7.66 31.67
CA LEU A 799 -26.05 -7.18 30.56
C LEU A 799 -27.53 -7.19 30.97
N THR A 800 -28.29 -6.14 30.65
CA THR A 800 -29.75 -6.15 30.74
C THR A 800 -30.34 -6.21 29.34
N ILE A 801 -31.25 -7.16 29.10
CA ILE A 801 -31.84 -7.44 27.79
C ILE A 801 -33.35 -7.24 27.86
N ASP A 802 -33.89 -6.38 27.00
CA ASP A 802 -35.32 -6.07 26.89
C ASP A 802 -35.86 -6.47 25.51
N VAL A 803 -36.74 -7.49 25.50
CA VAL A 803 -37.46 -8.00 24.31
C VAL A 803 -38.92 -7.49 24.32
N SER A 804 -39.26 -6.58 25.25
CA SER A 804 -40.61 -6.05 25.43
C SER A 804 -40.97 -4.92 24.46
N HIS A 805 -39.97 -4.24 23.90
CA HIS A 805 -40.18 -2.97 23.19
C HIS A 805 -40.69 -3.08 21.73
N ILE A 806 -40.53 -4.24 21.09
CA ILE A 806 -40.65 -4.32 19.63
C ILE A 806 -42.09 -4.48 19.17
N LYS A 807 -42.48 -3.58 18.27
CA LYS A 807 -43.57 -3.76 17.30
C LYS A 807 -42.95 -3.88 15.92
N GLN A 808 -42.93 -5.09 15.38
CA GLN A 808 -43.04 -5.25 13.93
C GLN A 808 -44.44 -5.77 13.62
N ASN A 809 -45.05 -5.16 12.61
CA ASN A 809 -46.08 -5.82 11.84
C ASN A 809 -45.34 -6.48 10.67
N ASN A 810 -45.26 -7.80 10.66
CA ASN A 810 -45.06 -8.54 9.41
C ASN A 810 -46.46 -8.72 8.82
N GLU A 811 -46.77 -7.99 7.76
CA GLU A 811 -48.05 -8.13 7.05
C GLU A 811 -47.83 -9.00 5.81
N THR A 812 -48.41 -10.20 5.82
CA THR A 812 -48.37 -11.08 4.65
C THR A 812 -49.57 -10.81 3.75
N VAL A 813 -49.31 -10.30 2.54
CA VAL A 813 -50.31 -9.63 1.69
C VAL A 813 -50.42 -10.35 0.35
N GLU A 814 -51.63 -10.50 -0.20
CA GLU A 814 -51.84 -11.19 -1.49
C GLU A 814 -51.36 -10.35 -2.68
N LEU A 815 -50.75 -10.99 -3.68
CA LEU A 815 -50.33 -10.34 -4.93
C LEU A 815 -51.52 -9.65 -5.62
N GLY A 816 -51.32 -8.41 -6.07
CA GLY A 816 -52.38 -7.60 -6.70
C GLY A 816 -53.37 -6.97 -5.72
N SER A 817 -53.17 -7.10 -4.40
CA SER A 817 -53.95 -6.41 -3.37
C SER A 817 -53.27 -5.13 -2.88
N THR A 818 -53.93 -4.39 -1.98
CA THR A 818 -53.53 -3.02 -1.58
C THR A 818 -53.67 -2.77 -0.08
N VAL A 819 -52.74 -2.03 0.52
CA VAL A 819 -52.72 -1.67 1.95
C VAL A 819 -52.73 -0.14 2.11
N GLU A 820 -53.64 0.41 2.92
CA GLU A 820 -53.71 1.85 3.21
C GLU A 820 -52.69 2.25 4.29
N LEU A 821 -51.61 2.96 3.92
CA LEU A 821 -50.53 3.39 4.83
C LEU A 821 -50.89 4.71 5.53
N ILE A 822 -51.87 4.67 6.44
CA ILE A 822 -52.41 5.87 7.11
C ILE A 822 -51.83 6.04 8.53
N ASP A 823 -50.81 6.89 8.66
CA ASP A 823 -50.42 7.51 9.94
C ASP A 823 -50.33 9.05 9.77
N THR A 824 -50.69 9.80 10.82
CA THR A 824 -50.73 11.29 10.78
C THR A 824 -49.39 11.98 10.96
N ASN A 825 -48.34 11.25 11.33
CA ASN A 825 -46.99 11.77 11.57
C ASN A 825 -46.07 11.52 10.36
N VAL A 826 -46.40 10.52 9.52
CA VAL A 826 -45.70 10.25 8.26
C VAL A 826 -46.09 11.27 7.20
N VAL A 827 -45.10 11.77 6.45
CA VAL A 827 -45.30 12.69 5.32
C VAL A 827 -44.77 12.16 4.00
N ARG A 828 -44.00 11.07 4.03
CA ARG A 828 -43.51 10.31 2.87
C ARG A 828 -43.38 8.85 3.26
N TRP A 829 -43.89 7.96 2.42
CA TRP A 829 -43.60 6.53 2.47
C TRP A 829 -42.68 6.14 1.32
N GLU A 830 -41.81 5.15 1.54
CA GLU A 830 -40.89 4.61 0.53
C GLU A 830 -40.86 3.07 0.63
N THR A 831 -40.67 2.38 -0.50
CA THR A 831 -40.46 0.93 -0.55
C THR A 831 -38.99 0.61 -0.83
N SER A 832 -38.49 -0.51 -0.28
CA SER A 832 -37.14 -1.03 -0.57
C SER A 832 -37.00 -1.57 -2.00
N ASP A 833 -38.13 -1.94 -2.60
CA ASP A 833 -38.28 -2.52 -3.94
C ASP A 833 -39.60 -2.02 -4.54
N ALA A 834 -39.53 -1.35 -5.70
CA ALA A 834 -40.69 -0.76 -6.38
C ALA A 834 -41.41 -1.75 -7.33
N ASP A 835 -40.72 -2.80 -7.75
CA ASP A 835 -41.24 -3.83 -8.65
C ASP A 835 -42.01 -4.89 -7.84
N VAL A 836 -41.63 -5.16 -6.59
CA VAL A 836 -42.43 -5.93 -5.62
C VAL A 836 -43.62 -5.13 -5.09
N ALA A 837 -43.44 -3.86 -4.68
CA ALA A 837 -44.56 -3.01 -4.30
C ALA A 837 -44.33 -1.50 -4.51
N SER A 838 -45.38 -0.80 -4.92
CA SER A 838 -45.37 0.65 -5.16
C SER A 838 -46.35 1.39 -4.26
N ILE A 839 -46.16 2.68 -4.03
CA ILE A 839 -47.05 3.51 -3.20
C ILE A 839 -47.65 4.62 -4.07
N ASP A 840 -48.97 4.80 -3.99
CA ASP A 840 -49.70 5.81 -4.78
C ASP A 840 -49.74 7.21 -4.12
N GLU A 841 -50.32 8.18 -4.82
CA GLU A 841 -50.46 9.57 -4.34
C GLU A 841 -51.36 9.75 -3.10
N ASN A 842 -52.04 8.68 -2.66
CA ASN A 842 -52.93 8.64 -1.49
C ASN A 842 -52.32 7.84 -0.32
N ASN A 843 -51.04 7.44 -0.43
CA ASN A 843 -50.35 6.52 0.49
C ASN A 843 -50.95 5.09 0.50
N VAL A 844 -51.48 4.61 -0.62
CA VAL A 844 -51.89 3.21 -0.78
C VAL A 844 -50.73 2.40 -1.36
N LEU A 845 -50.25 1.43 -0.60
CA LEU A 845 -49.32 0.40 -1.08
C LEU A 845 -50.07 -0.54 -2.04
N GLN A 846 -49.46 -0.85 -3.18
CA GLN A 846 -49.96 -1.78 -4.19
C GLN A 846 -48.92 -2.89 -4.39
N ILE A 847 -49.33 -4.14 -4.24
CA ILE A 847 -48.45 -5.30 -4.39
C ILE A 847 -48.40 -5.72 -5.86
N ASN A 848 -47.22 -5.58 -6.47
CA ASN A 848 -46.99 -5.58 -7.91
C ASN A 848 -46.46 -6.93 -8.44
N ASP A 849 -45.51 -7.55 -7.74
CA ASP A 849 -44.93 -8.86 -8.06
C ASP A 849 -44.60 -9.63 -6.76
N PHE A 850 -44.14 -10.88 -6.86
CA PHE A 850 -43.76 -11.70 -5.71
C PHE A 850 -42.42 -11.29 -5.11
N GLY A 851 -42.36 -11.15 -3.78
CA GLY A 851 -41.13 -10.90 -3.03
C GLY A 851 -41.38 -10.61 -1.55
N SER A 852 -40.46 -9.89 -0.94
CA SER A 852 -40.67 -9.22 0.34
C SER A 852 -40.09 -7.81 0.27
N VAL A 853 -40.82 -6.84 0.82
CA VAL A 853 -40.54 -5.41 0.67
C VAL A 853 -40.67 -4.72 2.02
N VAL A 854 -39.69 -3.89 2.34
CA VAL A 854 -39.73 -3.02 3.51
C VAL A 854 -40.39 -1.70 3.10
N VAL A 855 -41.37 -1.27 3.87
CA VAL A 855 -42.15 -0.06 3.65
C VAL A 855 -41.91 0.89 4.82
N THR A 856 -41.19 1.98 4.56
CA THR A 856 -40.68 2.89 5.60
C THR A 856 -41.39 4.24 5.54
N GLY A 857 -41.85 4.72 6.69
CA GLY A 857 -42.56 5.98 6.86
C GLY A 857 -41.67 7.04 7.50
N HIS A 858 -41.45 8.14 6.79
CA HIS A 858 -40.58 9.24 7.21
C HIS A 858 -41.38 10.49 7.65
N THR A 859 -40.85 11.17 8.67
CA THR A 859 -41.27 12.51 9.08
C THR A 859 -40.72 13.60 8.14
N ARG A 860 -41.19 14.83 8.31
CA ARG A 860 -40.72 16.02 7.55
C ARG A 860 -39.25 16.39 7.83
N GLU A 861 -38.62 15.76 8.81
CA GLU A 861 -37.22 15.96 9.23
C GLU A 861 -36.33 14.74 8.85
N GLY A 862 -36.84 13.86 7.98
CA GLY A 862 -36.17 12.62 7.53
C GLY A 862 -36.25 11.47 8.52
N ASN A 863 -36.50 11.73 9.81
CA ASN A 863 -36.59 10.68 10.84
C ASN A 863 -37.59 9.61 10.42
N VAL A 864 -37.14 8.36 10.35
CA VAL A 864 -38.00 7.17 10.26
C VAL A 864 -38.86 7.10 11.52
N ILE A 865 -40.12 6.71 11.36
CA ILE A 865 -41.07 6.52 12.47
C ILE A 865 -41.93 5.25 12.34
N HIS A 866 -41.99 4.66 11.15
CA HIS A 866 -42.67 3.40 10.89
C HIS A 866 -41.84 2.55 9.92
N ILE A 867 -41.75 1.25 10.22
CA ILE A 867 -41.20 0.23 9.34
C ILE A 867 -42.24 -0.90 9.31
N LEU A 868 -42.68 -1.27 8.11
CA LEU A 868 -43.62 -2.35 7.87
C LEU A 868 -42.95 -3.37 6.92
N ASN A 869 -42.80 -4.61 7.37
CA ASN A 869 -42.31 -5.68 6.51
C ASN A 869 -43.53 -6.28 5.79
N VAL A 870 -43.55 -6.20 4.47
CA VAL A 870 -44.63 -6.78 3.66
C VAL A 870 -44.09 -7.94 2.84
N SER A 871 -44.46 -9.16 3.21
CA SER A 871 -44.14 -10.38 2.47
C SER A 871 -45.32 -10.76 1.57
N THR A 872 -45.07 -11.03 0.29
CA THR A 872 -46.16 -11.34 -0.64
C THR A 872 -46.55 -12.81 -0.52
N ASN A 873 -47.82 -13.10 -0.23
CA ASN A 873 -48.28 -14.46 -0.06
C ASN A 873 -48.45 -15.17 -1.41
N ASN A 874 -47.86 -16.35 -1.56
CA ASN A 874 -47.97 -17.14 -2.79
C ASN A 874 -49.29 -17.93 -2.80
N VAL A 875 -50.37 -17.28 -3.25
CA VAL A 875 -51.71 -17.88 -3.31
C VAL A 875 -51.83 -18.80 -4.54
N ALA A 876 -51.28 -20.01 -4.39
CA ALA A 876 -51.44 -21.09 -5.36
C ALA A 876 -52.92 -21.29 -5.73
N GLY A 877 -53.22 -21.29 -7.02
CA GLY A 877 -54.59 -21.40 -7.56
C GLY A 877 -55.23 -20.08 -8.04
N THR A 878 -54.71 -18.91 -7.64
CA THR A 878 -55.33 -17.62 -8.04
C THR A 878 -54.77 -16.97 -9.30
N ALA A 879 -53.52 -17.25 -9.72
CA ALA A 879 -52.99 -16.70 -10.95
C ALA A 879 -53.65 -17.32 -12.19
N ASP A 880 -54.02 -16.49 -13.17
CA ASP A 880 -54.56 -16.97 -14.46
C ASP A 880 -53.46 -17.65 -15.31
N PHE A 881 -52.18 -17.35 -15.09
CA PHE A 881 -51.05 -17.87 -15.88
C PHE A 881 -49.79 -18.09 -15.03
N TYR A 882 -49.06 -19.17 -15.29
CA TYR A 882 -47.79 -19.53 -14.66
C TYR A 882 -46.72 -19.80 -15.72
N ASN A 883 -45.57 -19.13 -15.64
CA ASN A 883 -44.43 -19.31 -16.55
C ASN A 883 -43.62 -20.57 -16.16
N ALA A 884 -42.87 -21.16 -17.09
CA ALA A 884 -42.18 -22.44 -16.88
C ALA A 884 -41.24 -22.53 -15.65
N ASN A 885 -40.71 -21.41 -15.15
CA ASN A 885 -39.89 -21.37 -13.93
C ASN A 885 -40.69 -21.10 -12.63
N SER A 886 -42.02 -21.09 -12.68
CA SER A 886 -42.88 -20.93 -11.50
C SER A 886 -42.66 -22.07 -10.50
N PRO A 887 -42.61 -21.81 -9.18
CA PRO A 887 -42.39 -22.84 -8.16
C PRO A 887 -43.50 -23.91 -8.06
N ILE A 888 -44.61 -23.76 -8.79
CA ILE A 888 -45.63 -24.81 -8.91
C ILE A 888 -45.16 -26.00 -9.78
N PHE A 889 -44.10 -25.84 -10.57
CA PHE A 889 -43.61 -26.87 -11.49
C PHE A 889 -42.52 -27.74 -10.85
N HIS A 890 -42.86 -28.99 -10.56
CA HIS A 890 -41.92 -30.00 -10.08
C HIS A 890 -41.40 -30.81 -11.28
N TYR A 891 -40.17 -30.53 -11.67
CA TYR A 891 -39.46 -31.20 -12.77
C TYR A 891 -38.70 -32.44 -12.29
N SER A 892 -38.85 -33.54 -13.02
CA SER A 892 -38.19 -34.84 -12.78
C SER A 892 -37.55 -35.37 -14.07
N GLY A 893 -36.40 -36.05 -13.98
CA GLY A 893 -35.56 -36.39 -15.13
C GLY A 893 -34.75 -35.20 -15.66
N THR A 894 -34.03 -35.36 -16.78
CA THR A 894 -33.18 -34.28 -17.32
C THR A 894 -34.02 -33.22 -18.05
N TRP A 895 -34.07 -32.00 -17.52
CA TRP A 895 -34.63 -30.82 -18.19
C TRP A 895 -33.56 -29.75 -18.44
N GLN A 896 -33.75 -28.95 -19.50
CA GLN A 896 -32.81 -27.94 -19.98
C GLN A 896 -33.53 -26.61 -20.18
N GLN A 897 -32.89 -25.49 -19.82
CA GLN A 897 -33.43 -24.16 -20.07
C GLN A 897 -33.13 -23.71 -21.52
N SER A 898 -34.12 -23.12 -22.17
CA SER A 898 -33.99 -22.43 -23.45
C SER A 898 -34.33 -20.96 -23.22
N ARG A 899 -33.32 -20.09 -23.26
CA ARG A 899 -33.50 -18.63 -23.11
C ARG A 899 -33.41 -17.95 -24.48
N ILE A 900 -34.56 -17.49 -24.97
CA ILE A 900 -34.79 -16.95 -26.32
C ILE A 900 -35.91 -15.90 -26.19
N ALA A 901 -35.75 -14.74 -26.81
CA ALA A 901 -36.63 -13.58 -26.61
C ALA A 901 -38.10 -13.82 -27.03
N GLU A 902 -38.34 -14.78 -27.93
CA GLU A 902 -39.68 -15.17 -28.40
C GLU A 902 -40.45 -16.10 -27.44
N HIS A 903 -39.78 -16.78 -26.50
CA HIS A 903 -40.45 -17.49 -25.39
C HIS A 903 -41.09 -16.50 -24.42
N ARG A 904 -42.09 -16.92 -23.66
CA ARG A 904 -42.66 -16.10 -22.59
C ARG A 904 -41.65 -15.89 -21.47
N ASN A 905 -41.58 -14.68 -20.94
CA ASN A 905 -40.54 -14.21 -20.03
C ASN A 905 -39.10 -14.59 -20.48
N GLN A 906 -38.91 -14.72 -21.79
CA GLN A 906 -37.67 -15.15 -22.45
C GLN A 906 -37.15 -16.54 -22.03
N LEU A 907 -37.98 -17.41 -21.44
CA LEU A 907 -37.56 -18.71 -20.88
C LEU A 907 -38.60 -19.81 -21.09
N ALA A 908 -38.22 -20.86 -21.82
CA ALA A 908 -38.92 -22.15 -21.81
C ALA A 908 -38.01 -23.26 -21.24
N ILE A 909 -38.60 -24.25 -20.58
CA ILE A 909 -37.89 -25.43 -20.03
C ILE A 909 -38.27 -26.64 -20.87
N PHE A 910 -37.29 -27.44 -21.32
CA PHE A 910 -37.53 -28.54 -22.26
C PHE A 910 -36.75 -29.81 -21.92
N SER A 911 -37.26 -30.96 -22.35
CA SER A 911 -36.56 -32.24 -22.30
C SER A 911 -36.81 -33.05 -23.57
N ASN A 912 -35.89 -33.95 -23.89
CA ASN A 912 -36.06 -35.04 -24.86
C ASN A 912 -35.61 -36.40 -24.28
N GLU A 913 -35.51 -36.52 -22.96
CA GLU A 913 -35.24 -37.78 -22.28
C GLU A 913 -36.55 -38.48 -21.91
N LYS A 914 -36.71 -39.73 -22.34
CA LYS A 914 -37.91 -40.55 -22.10
C LYS A 914 -38.17 -40.70 -20.59
N ALA A 915 -39.41 -40.48 -20.18
CA ALA A 915 -39.85 -40.44 -18.78
C ALA A 915 -39.19 -39.33 -17.93
N SER A 916 -38.75 -38.24 -18.55
CA SER A 916 -38.71 -36.95 -17.86
C SER A 916 -40.13 -36.41 -17.71
N GLU A 917 -40.43 -35.83 -16.57
CA GLU A 917 -41.79 -35.41 -16.19
C GLU A 917 -41.77 -33.99 -15.64
N VAL A 918 -42.88 -33.25 -15.84
CA VAL A 918 -43.19 -32.07 -15.05
C VAL A 918 -44.58 -32.26 -14.44
N SER A 919 -44.71 -31.96 -13.15
CA SER A 919 -46.01 -31.96 -12.48
C SER A 919 -46.31 -30.61 -11.83
N PHE A 920 -47.59 -30.27 -11.71
CA PHE A 920 -48.07 -29.06 -11.06
C PHE A 920 -49.52 -29.24 -10.57
N THR A 921 -49.94 -28.44 -9.59
CA THR A 921 -51.31 -28.47 -9.04
C THR A 921 -51.97 -27.10 -9.20
N PHE A 922 -53.26 -27.07 -9.54
CA PHE A 922 -54.06 -25.84 -9.69
C PHE A 922 -55.49 -26.03 -9.18
N GLU A 923 -56.19 -24.93 -8.88
CA GLU A 923 -57.64 -24.92 -8.62
C GLU A 923 -58.38 -24.26 -9.80
N GLY A 924 -59.41 -24.92 -10.35
CA GLY A 924 -60.17 -24.41 -11.50
C GLY A 924 -61.07 -25.45 -12.16
N THR A 925 -61.51 -25.19 -13.39
CA THR A 925 -62.26 -26.10 -14.26
C THR A 925 -61.49 -26.57 -15.51
N GLY A 926 -60.23 -26.15 -15.66
CA GLY A 926 -59.36 -26.55 -16.76
C GLY A 926 -58.00 -25.87 -16.79
N PHE A 927 -57.19 -26.19 -17.79
CA PHE A 927 -55.91 -25.53 -18.07
C PHE A 927 -55.56 -25.54 -19.57
N ILE A 928 -54.66 -24.65 -19.97
CA ILE A 928 -54.08 -24.55 -21.32
C ILE A 928 -52.55 -24.60 -21.20
N TRP A 929 -51.91 -25.52 -21.90
CA TRP A 929 -50.45 -25.65 -21.95
C TRP A 929 -49.86 -24.93 -23.17
N TYR A 930 -48.97 -23.98 -22.90
CA TYR A 930 -48.19 -23.26 -23.90
C TYR A 930 -46.75 -23.78 -23.97
N GLY A 931 -46.24 -23.88 -25.20
CA GLY A 931 -44.89 -24.35 -25.48
C GLY A 931 -44.38 -23.95 -26.86
N TYR A 932 -43.14 -24.34 -27.15
CA TYR A 932 -42.50 -24.11 -28.45
C TYR A 932 -42.73 -25.31 -29.38
N SER A 933 -43.59 -25.15 -30.38
CA SER A 933 -43.86 -26.16 -31.41
C SER A 933 -42.95 -25.97 -32.63
N ALA A 934 -42.32 -27.05 -33.10
CA ALA A 934 -41.35 -27.00 -34.20
C ALA A 934 -41.05 -28.41 -34.74
N SER A 935 -40.17 -28.51 -35.74
CA SER A 935 -39.78 -29.80 -36.34
C SER A 935 -38.88 -30.64 -35.44
N THR A 936 -38.43 -30.08 -34.31
CA THR A 936 -37.60 -30.71 -33.27
C THR A 936 -38.41 -31.33 -32.13
N GLN A 937 -39.74 -31.35 -32.23
CA GLN A 937 -40.63 -31.69 -31.12
C GLN A 937 -41.31 -33.06 -31.30
N GLY A 938 -41.66 -33.71 -30.19
CA GLY A 938 -42.18 -35.07 -30.12
C GLY A 938 -43.53 -35.20 -29.40
N LEU A 939 -43.74 -36.39 -28.84
CA LEU A 939 -44.96 -36.78 -28.13
C LEU A 939 -44.79 -36.68 -26.60
N ALA A 940 -45.83 -36.18 -25.92
CA ALA A 940 -45.97 -36.20 -24.46
C ALA A 940 -47.27 -36.90 -24.04
N ASP A 941 -47.24 -37.65 -22.94
CA ASP A 941 -48.44 -38.15 -22.28
C ASP A 941 -48.87 -37.15 -21.18
N VAL A 942 -50.14 -36.76 -21.15
CA VAL A 942 -50.70 -35.78 -20.19
C VAL A 942 -51.69 -36.48 -19.25
N TYR A 943 -51.34 -36.53 -17.98
CA TYR A 943 -52.12 -37.10 -16.89
C TYR A 943 -52.78 -35.99 -16.07
N VAL A 944 -53.97 -36.25 -15.53
CA VAL A 944 -54.63 -35.40 -14.53
C VAL A 944 -55.19 -36.30 -13.43
N ASN A 945 -54.85 -36.01 -12.17
CA ASN A 945 -55.20 -36.81 -11.00
C ASN A 945 -54.88 -38.32 -11.20
N ASP A 946 -53.65 -38.60 -11.67
CA ASP A 946 -53.10 -39.91 -12.06
C ASP A 946 -53.80 -40.65 -13.24
N GLU A 947 -54.87 -40.10 -13.82
CA GLU A 947 -55.51 -40.67 -15.02
C GLU A 947 -54.92 -40.07 -16.31
N LEU A 948 -54.56 -40.90 -17.29
CA LEU A 948 -54.07 -40.46 -18.61
C LEU A 948 -55.22 -39.84 -19.42
N ILE A 949 -55.13 -38.54 -19.69
CA ILE A 949 -56.16 -37.78 -20.42
C ILE A 949 -55.85 -37.68 -21.92
N ALA A 950 -54.58 -37.48 -22.31
CA ALA A 950 -54.20 -37.30 -23.70
C ALA A 950 -52.77 -37.76 -24.02
N GLU A 951 -52.55 -38.21 -25.26
CA GLU A 951 -51.24 -38.19 -25.92
C GLU A 951 -51.20 -36.93 -26.80
N VAL A 952 -50.24 -36.04 -26.55
CA VAL A 952 -50.12 -34.71 -27.18
C VAL A 952 -48.93 -34.70 -28.13
N ASP A 953 -49.18 -34.29 -29.37
CA ASP A 953 -48.19 -34.22 -30.45
C ASP A 953 -47.81 -32.76 -30.72
N THR A 954 -46.59 -32.41 -30.31
CA THR A 954 -46.11 -31.01 -30.27
C THR A 954 -45.36 -30.60 -31.55
N TYR A 955 -45.32 -31.48 -32.56
CA TYR A 955 -44.65 -31.26 -33.84
C TYR A 955 -45.36 -30.21 -34.71
N GLN A 956 -44.58 -29.28 -35.27
CA GLN A 956 -45.00 -28.41 -36.38
C GLN A 956 -43.89 -28.30 -37.44
N PRO A 957 -44.21 -28.19 -38.75
CA PRO A 957 -43.18 -28.10 -39.79
C PRO A 957 -42.40 -26.77 -39.80
N ASN A 958 -42.89 -25.75 -39.08
CA ASN A 958 -42.21 -24.48 -38.84
C ASN A 958 -42.22 -24.18 -37.34
N ALA A 959 -41.27 -23.35 -36.89
CA ALA A 959 -41.20 -22.86 -35.52
C ALA A 959 -42.37 -21.93 -35.16
N VAL A 960 -43.04 -22.19 -34.04
CA VAL A 960 -44.03 -21.32 -33.41
C VAL A 960 -43.79 -21.31 -31.89
N PHE A 961 -43.48 -20.13 -31.36
CA PHE A 961 -43.27 -19.86 -29.93
C PHE A 961 -44.59 -19.50 -29.25
N GLN A 962 -44.71 -19.71 -27.93
CA GLN A 962 -45.95 -19.49 -27.17
C GLN A 962 -47.18 -20.14 -27.83
N ASN A 963 -46.98 -21.31 -28.44
CA ASN A 963 -48.03 -22.04 -29.14
C ASN A 963 -48.85 -22.85 -28.13
N GLU A 964 -50.17 -22.83 -28.30
CA GLU A 964 -51.10 -23.69 -27.57
C GLU A 964 -50.87 -25.16 -27.98
N LEU A 965 -50.31 -25.96 -27.06
CA LEU A 965 -49.99 -27.37 -27.29
C LEU A 965 -51.15 -28.29 -26.86
N PHE A 966 -51.88 -27.90 -25.81
CA PHE A 966 -53.00 -28.66 -25.27
C PHE A 966 -53.97 -27.76 -24.48
N GLU A 967 -55.27 -28.01 -24.60
CA GLU A 967 -56.32 -27.43 -23.75
C GLU A 967 -57.11 -28.59 -23.11
N LEU A 968 -57.43 -28.48 -21.83
CA LEU A 968 -58.40 -29.31 -21.13
C LEU A 968 -59.36 -28.42 -20.35
N THR A 969 -60.66 -28.50 -20.62
CA THR A 969 -61.70 -27.72 -19.93
C THR A 969 -62.92 -28.57 -19.61
N GLY A 970 -63.70 -28.16 -18.60
CA GLY A 970 -64.92 -28.85 -18.16
C GLY A 970 -64.72 -29.89 -17.06
N LEU A 971 -63.64 -29.76 -16.29
CA LEU A 971 -63.48 -30.47 -15.01
C LEU A 971 -64.50 -29.95 -13.97
N GLU A 972 -64.75 -30.70 -12.90
CA GLU A 972 -65.51 -30.18 -11.76
C GLU A 972 -64.65 -29.18 -11.00
N HIS A 973 -65.18 -27.98 -10.72
CA HIS A 973 -64.40 -26.89 -10.10
C HIS A 973 -63.78 -27.30 -8.76
N GLY A 974 -62.45 -27.37 -8.71
CA GLY A 974 -61.67 -27.77 -7.54
C GLY A 974 -60.20 -28.00 -7.86
N GLU A 975 -59.50 -28.68 -6.96
CA GLU A 975 -58.05 -28.96 -7.06
C GLU A 975 -57.74 -30.11 -8.04
N HIS A 976 -56.76 -29.88 -8.91
CA HIS A 976 -56.28 -30.82 -9.91
C HIS A 976 -54.75 -30.82 -10.00
N THR A 977 -54.15 -32.00 -9.94
CA THR A 977 -52.72 -32.22 -10.23
C THR A 977 -52.56 -32.73 -11.65
N VAL A 978 -51.69 -32.09 -12.43
CA VAL A 978 -51.35 -32.44 -13.81
C VAL A 978 -49.93 -32.97 -13.86
N THR A 979 -49.67 -33.99 -14.67
CA THR A 979 -48.31 -34.45 -14.99
C THR A 979 -48.14 -34.59 -16.50
N ILE A 980 -47.12 -33.95 -17.07
CA ILE A 980 -46.75 -34.02 -18.49
C ILE A 980 -45.47 -34.84 -18.60
N VAL A 981 -45.54 -35.98 -19.28
CA VAL A 981 -44.47 -36.99 -19.37
C VAL A 981 -43.89 -37.05 -20.78
N VAL A 982 -42.58 -36.89 -20.92
CA VAL A 982 -41.88 -36.95 -22.20
C VAL A 982 -41.80 -38.39 -22.68
N LYS A 983 -42.48 -38.72 -23.80
CA LYS A 983 -42.51 -40.11 -24.30
C LYS A 983 -41.19 -40.55 -24.91
N GLY A 984 -40.27 -39.64 -25.27
CA GLY A 984 -39.07 -39.98 -26.04
C GLY A 984 -39.41 -40.66 -27.37
N GLU A 985 -40.49 -40.18 -28.01
CA GLU A 985 -41.08 -40.69 -29.26
C GLU A 985 -41.50 -39.49 -30.11
N SER A 986 -41.35 -39.56 -31.42
CA SER A 986 -41.63 -38.46 -32.37
C SER A 986 -42.14 -38.96 -33.72
N ARG A 987 -42.63 -38.04 -34.57
CA ARG A 987 -43.02 -38.37 -35.95
C ARG A 987 -41.82 -38.75 -36.81
N SER A 988 -42.04 -39.54 -37.87
CA SER A 988 -41.03 -39.83 -38.90
C SER A 988 -40.49 -38.59 -39.62
N GLU A 989 -41.21 -37.48 -39.54
CA GLU A 989 -40.90 -36.17 -40.13
C GLU A 989 -40.28 -35.18 -39.11
N ALA A 990 -40.06 -35.61 -37.87
CA ALA A 990 -39.37 -34.87 -36.83
C ALA A 990 -37.84 -35.06 -36.91
N THR A 991 -37.10 -34.10 -36.35
CA THR A 991 -35.64 -34.10 -36.28
C THR A 991 -35.10 -34.30 -34.86
N ASN A 992 -35.98 -34.31 -33.85
CA ASN A 992 -35.74 -34.60 -32.44
C ASN A 992 -37.11 -34.85 -31.74
N GLU A 993 -37.12 -35.40 -30.52
CA GLU A 993 -38.29 -35.65 -29.66
C GLU A 993 -38.31 -34.73 -28.43
N ARG A 994 -38.12 -33.42 -28.62
CA ARG A 994 -38.26 -32.45 -27.52
C ARG A 994 -39.72 -32.23 -27.12
N ILE A 995 -39.91 -31.84 -25.88
CA ILE A 995 -41.15 -31.31 -25.30
C ILE A 995 -40.78 -30.03 -24.54
N HIS A 996 -41.48 -28.93 -24.81
CA HIS A 996 -41.24 -27.62 -24.19
C HIS A 996 -42.41 -27.18 -23.31
N ILE A 997 -42.08 -26.70 -22.12
CA ILE A 997 -42.96 -25.93 -21.24
C ILE A 997 -42.54 -24.46 -21.36
N ASP A 998 -43.46 -23.59 -21.75
CA ASP A 998 -43.30 -22.13 -21.84
C ASP A 998 -44.20 -21.47 -20.77
N GLY A 999 -45.42 -21.99 -20.60
CA GLY A 999 -46.23 -21.78 -19.40
C GLY A 999 -47.55 -22.56 -19.40
N ILE A 1000 -48.32 -22.42 -18.32
CA ILE A 1000 -49.68 -22.94 -18.18
C ILE A 1000 -50.63 -21.79 -17.87
N GLN A 1001 -51.76 -21.69 -18.57
CA GLN A 1001 -52.89 -20.85 -18.19
C GLN A 1001 -53.95 -21.70 -17.47
N VAL A 1002 -54.53 -21.21 -16.38
CA VAL A 1002 -55.65 -21.86 -15.69
C VAL A 1002 -56.98 -21.34 -16.23
N VAL A 1003 -57.95 -22.23 -16.39
CA VAL A 1003 -59.34 -21.94 -16.73
C VAL A 1003 -60.19 -22.13 -15.47
N LYS A 1004 -60.91 -21.10 -15.07
CA LYS A 1004 -61.67 -21.04 -13.80
C LYS A 1004 -63.15 -21.32 -14.02
#